data_AF-Q49499-F1
#
_entry.id   AF-Q49499-F1
#
_cell.length_a   1.000
_cell.length_b   1.000
_cell.length_c   1.000
_cell.angle_alpha   90.00
_cell.angle_beta   90.00
_cell.angle_gamma   90.00
#
_symmetry.space_group_name_H-M   'P 1'
#
loop_
_entity.id
_entity.type
_entity.pdbx_description
1 polymer ?
#
loop_
_entity_poly.entity_id
_entity_poly.type
_entity_poly.pdbx_seq_one_letter_code
_entity_poly.pdbx_strand_id
1 'polypeptide(L)'
;MKRKNILKFVSLLGIGSFVMLAAASCTTPVNPTPKPKPNPEPKPNPAPKPDPMPNPGGGMMGGMNGGNTNPGNGGGTDNAAQQLAAAKKELSDLLATQNSNLSTYADYANIQNTLTAAYTTAKSTSDNTSATLEQVKSATSTLQTAIDTAASSKTSFDEKNPELIKAYNALKETLKKWRNSLSGLTDSNFATIKTNLTALYQSGKDIVTKTLDPLMGTAINLSAVSQANTNISNAVSKLETWKTNATVLATSFVKEVLVKNKLTGIDTTNNQEQPGNYSFVGYSVDVTTGSDNARPNWSFAQRKVWTSNTDILSQPQPAEGENQQSAPDVSWIYNLTGMGAKYSLTFNYYGPSTGFLYFPYKLVNSSDSDKVALEYKLNESAVKTIDFSPSQTSPVASDATRENNRSTAAPAQGSTEINPAPTLDDIKIAKVTLSNLKFGSNTIEFSVPTTAKEGTSKVAPMIGNMYLTSSDRDVNKNKIYDDLFGNNSVQQDNQTAVTVDLLKGYSLATNYSIFVRRFMGLQENSMTRTDPIYLVGYIGGSLDRLPRANRSKVQNFNNSPTQNNNTRTFTIYVNAPVEGNYYVSGSYLFSSSQTNTQRGLKFLIDGNNAVSITVQRQVDWNTLGAFDTSKTNNQDGNSSSVVGNIKTLRLGKGLNKIIISGGTQDGTNAPYIGNLTFKLMTTTSNSETNTPAEGTSTEHAK
;
A
#
# COMPACT_ATOMS: atom_id res chain seq x y z
N MET A 1 -4.86 -46.11 24.72
CA MET A 1 -3.42 -46.12 24.33
C MET A 1 -3.23 -45.55 22.94
N LYS A 2 -2.31 -44.59 22.75
CA LYS A 2 -1.55 -44.30 21.51
C LYS A 2 -0.63 -43.10 21.78
N ARG A 3 0.69 -43.31 21.85
CA ARG A 3 1.67 -42.21 22.01
C ARG A 3 1.98 -41.60 20.64
N LYS A 4 2.16 -40.28 20.58
CA LYS A 4 2.91 -39.61 19.50
C LYS A 4 3.96 -38.73 20.15
N ASN A 5 5.23 -38.99 19.84
CA ASN A 5 6.34 -38.16 20.30
C ASN A 5 6.36 -36.87 19.48
N ILE A 6 6.46 -35.72 20.15
CA ILE A 6 6.89 -34.46 19.54
C ILE A 6 8.19 -34.05 20.22
N LEU A 7 9.21 -33.82 19.40
CA LEU A 7 10.57 -33.55 19.83
C LEU A 7 10.67 -32.12 20.36
N LYS A 8 10.91 -31.94 21.66
CA LYS A 8 11.17 -30.62 22.24
C LYS A 8 12.64 -30.25 22.03
N PHE A 9 12.91 -29.27 21.17
CA PHE A 9 14.22 -28.60 21.15
C PHE A 9 14.43 -27.87 22.47
N VAL A 10 15.47 -28.23 23.21
CA VAL A 10 15.92 -27.52 24.40
C VAL A 10 16.77 -26.34 23.95
N SER A 11 16.15 -25.16 23.82
CA SER A 11 16.90 -23.91 23.67
C SER A 11 17.43 -23.49 25.05
N LEU A 12 18.71 -23.74 25.29
CA LEU A 12 19.39 -23.39 26.54
C LEU A 12 19.82 -21.91 26.51
N LEU A 13 18.89 -21.01 26.81
CA LEU A 13 19.17 -19.59 27.02
C LEU A 13 18.99 -19.25 28.50
N GLY A 14 20.08 -18.82 29.14
CA GLY A 14 20.10 -18.45 30.55
C GLY A 14 19.21 -17.23 30.82
N ILE A 15 18.20 -17.41 31.66
CA ILE A 15 17.26 -16.35 32.01
C ILE A 15 17.90 -15.45 33.08
N GLY A 16 18.39 -14.28 32.67
CA GLY A 16 18.69 -13.19 33.60
C GLY A 16 17.40 -12.73 34.29
N SER A 17 17.38 -12.77 35.62
CA SER A 17 16.17 -12.63 36.44
C SER A 17 15.52 -11.24 36.37
N PHE A 18 14.46 -11.10 35.57
CA PHE A 18 13.51 -10.00 35.70
C PHE A 18 12.35 -10.39 36.63
N VAL A 19 12.51 -10.15 37.94
CA VAL A 19 11.42 -10.30 38.91
C VAL A 19 10.43 -9.16 38.75
N MET A 20 9.38 -9.35 37.94
CA MET A 20 8.19 -8.51 37.98
C MET A 20 7.24 -9.03 39.05
N LEU A 21 7.10 -8.29 40.16
CA LEU A 21 6.10 -8.57 41.18
C LEU A 21 4.70 -8.23 40.63
N ALA A 22 3.90 -9.25 40.34
CA ALA A 22 2.54 -9.07 39.84
C ALA A 22 1.57 -8.80 40.99
N ALA A 23 1.05 -7.56 41.08
CA ALA A 23 -0.06 -7.24 41.96
C ALA A 23 -1.37 -7.79 41.35
N ALA A 24 -2.06 -8.68 42.08
CA ALA A 24 -3.37 -9.18 41.68
C ALA A 24 -4.45 -8.10 41.90
N SER A 25 -5.35 -7.94 40.93
CA SER A 25 -6.48 -7.02 41.02
C SER A 25 -7.70 -7.71 41.64
N CYS A 26 -8.36 -7.04 42.59
CA CYS A 26 -9.72 -7.34 43.01
C CYS A 26 -10.54 -6.03 43.03
N THR A 27 -11.78 -6.10 42.56
CA THR A 27 -12.60 -4.93 42.20
C THR A 27 -13.81 -4.75 43.12
N THR A 28 -14.08 -3.52 43.55
CA THR A 28 -15.39 -3.03 44.08
C THR A 28 -15.42 -1.47 44.02
N PRO A 29 -16.55 -0.76 44.20
CA PRO A 29 -17.03 0.14 43.14
C PRO A 29 -16.90 1.67 43.40
N VAL A 30 -17.72 2.48 42.72
CA VAL A 30 -17.40 3.83 42.21
C VAL A 30 -18.05 4.99 43.00
N ASN A 31 -17.47 6.20 42.84
CA ASN A 31 -18.11 7.54 42.92
C ASN A 31 -18.16 8.21 44.31
N PRO A 32 -18.13 9.57 44.47
CA PRO A 32 -17.98 10.65 43.46
C PRO A 32 -16.79 11.63 43.66
N THR A 33 -16.61 12.52 42.68
CA THR A 33 -15.47 13.44 42.51
C THR A 33 -15.53 14.76 43.33
N PRO A 34 -14.46 15.15 44.04
CA PRO A 34 -14.27 16.52 44.56
C PRO A 34 -13.61 17.48 43.55
N LYS A 35 -13.86 18.79 43.68
CA LYS A 35 -13.29 19.85 42.81
C LYS A 35 -11.77 20.07 43.00
N PRO A 36 -11.06 20.63 41.99
CA PRO A 36 -9.67 21.05 42.14
C PRO A 36 -9.50 22.19 43.15
N LYS A 37 -8.32 22.25 43.80
CA LYS A 37 -7.88 23.38 44.65
C LYS A 37 -6.67 24.08 43.99
N PRO A 38 -6.51 25.42 44.09
CA PRO A 38 -5.48 26.13 43.34
C PRO A 38 -4.03 25.77 43.67
N ASN A 39 -3.14 25.98 42.71
CA ASN A 39 -1.70 25.74 42.83
C ASN A 39 -0.99 26.83 43.67
N PRO A 40 -0.11 26.49 44.63
CA PRO A 40 0.72 27.46 45.34
C PRO A 40 1.82 28.09 44.47
N GLU A 41 2.24 29.30 44.84
CA GLU A 41 3.30 30.04 44.14
C GLU A 41 4.73 29.52 44.47
N PRO A 42 5.73 29.77 43.59
CA PRO A 42 7.10 29.30 43.82
C PRO A 42 7.80 30.05 44.97
N LYS A 43 8.50 29.32 45.85
CA LYS A 43 9.36 29.92 46.88
C LYS A 43 10.78 30.17 46.35
N PRO A 44 11.43 31.32 46.67
CA PRO A 44 12.80 31.61 46.24
C PRO A 44 13.85 30.62 46.77
N ASN A 45 14.95 30.49 46.01
CA ASN A 45 16.06 29.59 46.33
C ASN A 45 17.03 30.23 47.35
N PRO A 46 17.54 29.52 48.37
CA PRO A 46 18.54 30.05 49.32
C PRO A 46 19.89 30.39 48.67
N ALA A 47 20.63 31.33 49.28
CA ALA A 47 21.93 31.78 48.81
C ALA A 47 23.09 30.81 49.17
N PRO A 48 24.24 30.86 48.46
CA PRO A 48 25.41 30.02 48.74
C PRO A 48 26.04 30.29 50.12
N LYS A 49 26.78 29.31 50.65
CA LYS A 49 27.56 29.42 51.89
C LYS A 49 29.07 29.27 51.57
N PRO A 50 29.99 29.98 52.25
CA PRO A 50 31.39 30.09 51.79
C PRO A 50 32.24 28.82 52.00
N ASP A 51 33.31 28.73 51.21
CA ASP A 51 34.33 27.68 51.28
C ASP A 51 35.21 27.77 52.56
N PRO A 52 35.68 26.63 53.12
CA PRO A 52 36.69 26.63 54.17
C PRO A 52 38.09 27.03 53.68
N MET A 53 38.78 27.88 54.46
CA MET A 53 40.16 28.31 54.18
C MET A 53 41.22 27.20 54.42
N PRO A 54 42.40 27.28 53.77
CA PRO A 54 43.50 26.35 54.01
C PRO A 54 44.18 26.57 55.37
N ASN A 55 44.63 25.48 56.00
CA ASN A 55 45.34 25.52 57.28
C ASN A 55 46.88 25.51 57.06
N PRO A 56 47.67 26.42 57.67
CA PRO A 56 49.11 26.54 57.42
C PRO A 56 49.99 25.83 58.46
N GLY A 57 51.18 25.40 58.02
CA GLY A 57 52.40 25.34 58.83
C GLY A 57 52.53 24.24 59.90
N GLY A 58 53.71 23.60 59.93
CA GLY A 58 54.19 22.84 61.09
C GLY A 58 55.48 23.45 61.63
N GLY A 59 55.77 23.31 62.93
CA GLY A 59 57.05 23.77 63.48
C GLY A 59 57.18 23.75 65.01
N MET A 60 58.12 22.92 65.49
CA MET A 60 58.91 23.05 66.73
C MET A 60 58.28 22.95 68.15
N MET A 61 58.63 21.82 68.80
CA MET A 61 59.37 21.72 70.08
C MET A 61 58.90 22.45 71.34
N GLY A 62 58.60 21.66 72.39
CA GLY A 62 58.54 22.10 73.79
C GLY A 62 57.66 21.17 74.63
N GLY A 63 58.16 20.60 75.72
CA GLY A 63 57.38 19.62 76.51
C GLY A 63 57.85 19.46 77.95
N MET A 64 57.00 18.84 78.79
CA MET A 64 57.34 18.41 80.15
C MET A 64 56.46 17.22 80.61
N ASN A 65 56.86 16.58 81.69
CA ASN A 65 56.46 15.21 82.09
C ASN A 65 55.28 15.14 83.08
N GLY A 66 54.64 13.96 83.14
CA GLY A 66 54.13 13.39 84.40
C GLY A 66 52.64 13.00 84.41
N GLY A 67 52.34 11.70 84.36
CA GLY A 67 50.95 11.21 84.45
C GLY A 67 50.75 9.69 84.28
N ASN A 68 51.54 8.85 84.95
CA ASN A 68 51.38 7.39 84.86
C ASN A 68 50.19 6.88 85.69
N THR A 69 49.12 6.42 85.04
CA THR A 69 48.21 5.40 85.58
C THR A 69 47.81 4.40 84.50
N ASN A 70 48.60 3.34 84.36
CA ASN A 70 48.19 2.10 83.70
C ASN A 70 47.37 1.22 84.67
N PRO A 71 46.09 0.90 84.38
CA PRO A 71 45.35 -0.15 85.08
C PRO A 71 45.45 -1.50 84.35
N GLY A 72 46.41 -2.33 84.78
CA GLY A 72 46.32 -3.79 84.71
C GLY A 72 46.13 -4.46 83.34
N ASN A 73 47.24 -4.78 82.67
CA ASN A 73 47.30 -5.99 81.85
C ASN A 73 47.07 -7.21 82.77
N GLY A 74 45.93 -7.88 82.65
CA GLY A 74 45.39 -8.74 83.71
C GLY A 74 44.66 -10.00 83.24
N GLY A 75 45.24 -10.75 82.30
CA GLY A 75 45.01 -12.19 82.11
C GLY A 75 43.57 -12.69 81.92
N GLY A 76 43.16 -12.91 80.67
CA GLY A 76 41.95 -13.68 80.33
C GLY A 76 41.75 -13.84 78.83
N THR A 77 41.26 -15.00 78.40
CA THR A 77 40.86 -15.28 77.00
C THR A 77 39.81 -14.30 76.47
N ASP A 78 39.03 -13.72 77.38
CA ASP A 78 37.75 -13.09 77.11
C ASP A 78 37.90 -11.79 76.32
N ASN A 79 38.97 -11.01 76.54
CA ASN A 79 39.23 -9.79 75.77
C ASN A 79 39.58 -10.10 74.31
N ALA A 80 40.42 -11.13 74.08
CA ALA A 80 40.74 -11.60 72.72
C ALA A 80 39.49 -12.20 72.02
N ALA A 81 38.67 -12.96 72.76
CA ALA A 81 37.41 -13.50 72.26
C ALA A 81 36.39 -12.40 71.92
N GLN A 82 36.26 -11.37 72.76
CA GLN A 82 35.41 -10.20 72.50
C GLN A 82 35.87 -9.42 71.27
N GLN A 83 37.18 -9.19 71.11
CA GLN A 83 37.72 -8.53 69.92
C GLN A 83 37.51 -9.36 68.65
N LEU A 84 37.62 -10.69 68.71
CA LEU A 84 37.34 -11.57 67.57
C LEU A 84 35.84 -11.61 67.25
N ALA A 85 34.96 -11.62 68.26
CA ALA A 85 33.52 -11.55 68.07
C ALA A 85 33.09 -10.22 67.44
N ALA A 86 33.66 -9.10 67.90
CA ALA A 86 33.43 -7.77 67.31
C ALA A 86 33.90 -7.72 65.84
N ALA A 87 35.13 -8.15 65.55
CA ALA A 87 35.65 -8.17 64.18
C ALA A 87 34.84 -9.12 63.25
N LYS A 88 34.38 -10.28 63.75
CA LYS A 88 33.49 -11.16 62.98
C LYS A 88 32.10 -10.55 62.76
N LYS A 89 31.59 -9.74 63.71
CA LYS A 89 30.37 -8.96 63.51
C LYS A 89 30.56 -7.88 62.43
N GLU A 90 31.63 -7.09 62.50
CA GLU A 90 31.95 -6.07 61.48
C GLU A 90 32.05 -6.67 60.07
N LEU A 91 32.72 -7.82 59.93
CA LEU A 91 32.79 -8.57 58.67
C LEU A 91 31.41 -9.03 58.21
N SER A 92 30.58 -9.56 59.13
CA SER A 92 29.21 -10.01 58.82
C SER A 92 28.27 -8.86 58.44
N ASP A 93 28.37 -7.71 59.10
CA ASP A 93 27.60 -6.51 58.78
C ASP A 93 27.96 -6.00 57.37
N LEU A 94 29.26 -5.99 57.04
CA LEU A 94 29.75 -5.60 55.72
C LEU A 94 29.34 -6.59 54.62
N LEU A 95 29.40 -7.90 54.89
CA LEU A 95 28.90 -8.95 53.99
C LEU A 95 27.40 -8.83 53.73
N ALA A 96 26.59 -8.38 54.70
CA ALA A 96 25.15 -8.17 54.51
C ALA A 96 24.84 -7.08 53.46
N THR A 97 25.78 -6.17 53.17
CA THR A 97 25.62 -5.14 52.12
C THR A 97 25.79 -5.66 50.69
N GLN A 98 26.16 -6.93 50.50
CA GLN A 98 26.49 -7.53 49.19
C GLN A 98 25.42 -7.28 48.12
N ASN A 99 24.15 -7.55 48.44
CA ASN A 99 23.07 -7.46 47.44
C ASN A 99 22.81 -6.01 46.99
N SER A 100 22.81 -5.04 47.92
CA SER A 100 22.68 -3.62 47.57
C SER A 100 23.90 -3.15 46.77
N ASN A 101 25.11 -3.48 47.21
CA ASN A 101 26.34 -3.03 46.57
C ASN A 101 26.56 -3.66 45.19
N LEU A 102 26.28 -4.95 44.98
CA LEU A 102 26.39 -5.55 43.65
C LEU A 102 25.30 -5.04 42.68
N SER A 103 24.13 -4.60 43.19
CA SER A 103 23.05 -4.11 42.32
C SER A 103 23.36 -2.79 41.60
N THR A 104 24.18 -1.91 42.19
CA THR A 104 24.55 -0.62 41.58
C THR A 104 25.50 -0.76 40.39
N TYR A 105 26.24 -1.87 40.32
CA TYR A 105 27.18 -2.19 39.24
C TYR A 105 26.60 -3.14 38.18
N ALA A 106 25.28 -3.35 38.14
CA ALA A 106 24.64 -4.27 37.18
C ALA A 106 24.84 -3.90 35.69
N ASP A 107 25.17 -2.64 35.40
CA ASP A 107 25.58 -2.18 34.07
C ASP A 107 27.13 -2.05 33.91
N TYR A 108 27.92 -2.58 34.84
CA TYR A 108 29.39 -2.46 34.89
C TYR A 108 30.00 -3.84 35.24
N ALA A 109 29.88 -4.80 34.32
CA ALA A 109 30.16 -6.21 34.59
C ALA A 109 31.56 -6.49 35.14
N ASN A 110 32.60 -5.77 34.69
CA ASN A 110 33.97 -5.91 35.18
C ASN A 110 34.13 -5.42 36.63
N ILE A 111 33.60 -4.23 36.98
CA ILE A 111 33.53 -3.76 38.38
C ILE A 111 32.73 -4.74 39.25
N GLN A 112 31.55 -5.17 38.79
CA GLN A 112 30.67 -6.09 39.52
C GLN A 112 31.34 -7.44 39.79
N ASN A 113 32.04 -8.01 38.80
CA ASN A 113 32.77 -9.27 38.94
C ASN A 113 33.93 -9.15 39.95
N THR A 114 34.71 -8.08 39.85
CA THR A 114 35.83 -7.80 40.78
C THR A 114 35.34 -7.68 42.22
N LEU A 115 34.24 -6.94 42.44
CA LEU A 115 33.62 -6.81 43.75
C LEU A 115 32.99 -8.13 44.24
N THR A 116 32.42 -8.94 43.34
CA THR A 116 31.89 -10.28 43.68
C THR A 116 32.98 -11.23 44.16
N ALA A 117 34.18 -11.19 43.56
CA ALA A 117 35.34 -11.96 44.02
C ALA A 117 35.80 -11.52 45.42
N ALA A 118 35.78 -10.21 45.72
CA ALA A 118 36.08 -9.69 47.05
C ALA A 118 35.06 -10.18 48.11
N TYR A 119 33.76 -10.08 47.84
CA TYR A 119 32.71 -10.64 48.73
C TYR A 119 32.88 -12.14 48.95
N THR A 120 33.20 -12.90 47.90
CA THR A 120 33.42 -14.36 47.99
C THR A 120 34.63 -14.71 48.87
N THR A 121 35.72 -13.94 48.74
CA THR A 121 36.94 -14.10 49.54
C THR A 121 36.67 -13.76 51.01
N ALA A 122 36.03 -12.61 51.27
CA ALA A 122 35.66 -12.16 52.61
C ALA A 122 34.69 -13.12 53.30
N LYS A 123 33.71 -13.67 52.57
CA LYS A 123 32.81 -14.70 53.09
C LYS A 123 33.55 -15.99 53.43
N SER A 124 34.53 -16.40 52.63
CA SER A 124 35.36 -17.57 52.93
C SER A 124 36.13 -17.42 54.26
N THR A 125 36.58 -16.21 54.60
CA THR A 125 37.16 -15.91 55.92
C THR A 125 36.11 -15.87 57.04
N SER A 126 34.91 -15.35 56.77
CA SER A 126 33.82 -15.30 57.74
C SER A 126 33.28 -16.69 58.11
N ASP A 127 33.18 -17.59 57.14
CA ASP A 127 32.70 -18.96 57.32
C ASP A 127 33.76 -19.87 57.97
N ASN A 128 35.03 -19.46 57.98
CA ASN A 128 36.12 -20.17 58.64
C ASN A 128 36.03 -19.98 60.17
N THR A 129 35.63 -21.06 60.86
CA THR A 129 35.54 -21.11 62.32
C THR A 129 36.88 -20.77 62.98
N SER A 130 37.99 -21.23 62.41
CA SER A 130 39.37 -21.08 62.91
C SER A 130 40.08 -19.78 62.49
N ALA A 131 39.39 -18.83 61.85
CA ALA A 131 40.02 -17.58 61.41
C ALA A 131 40.52 -16.71 62.59
N THR A 132 41.77 -16.22 62.51
CA THR A 132 42.38 -15.36 63.55
C THR A 132 41.88 -13.92 63.53
N LEU A 133 42.21 -13.15 64.57
CA LEU A 133 41.84 -11.73 64.67
C LEU A 133 42.43 -10.89 63.52
N GLU A 134 43.68 -11.14 63.14
CA GLU A 134 44.33 -10.48 61.99
C GLU A 134 43.67 -10.90 60.68
N GLN A 135 43.34 -12.18 60.51
CA GLN A 135 42.70 -12.68 59.29
C GLN A 135 41.32 -12.05 59.08
N VAL A 136 40.51 -11.96 60.14
CA VAL A 136 39.18 -11.32 60.07
C VAL A 136 39.33 -9.82 59.82
N LYS A 137 40.17 -9.09 60.57
CA LYS A 137 40.41 -7.65 60.36
C LYS A 137 40.96 -7.35 58.96
N SER A 138 41.86 -8.19 58.45
CA SER A 138 42.39 -8.07 57.09
C SER A 138 41.29 -8.30 56.05
N ALA A 139 40.45 -9.32 56.20
CA ALA A 139 39.33 -9.56 55.28
C ALA A 139 38.32 -8.40 55.28
N THR A 140 37.99 -7.83 56.44
CA THR A 140 37.13 -6.63 56.54
C THR A 140 37.75 -5.44 55.81
N SER A 141 39.04 -5.16 56.06
CA SER A 141 39.77 -4.06 55.41
C SER A 141 39.87 -4.23 53.90
N THR A 142 40.16 -5.45 53.42
CA THR A 142 40.21 -5.78 51.98
C THR A 142 38.84 -5.66 51.33
N LEU A 143 37.76 -6.11 51.98
CA LEU A 143 36.41 -5.97 51.44
C LEU A 143 35.97 -4.49 51.37
N GLN A 144 36.23 -3.71 52.41
CA GLN A 144 35.96 -2.27 52.42
C GLN A 144 36.72 -1.56 51.29
N THR A 145 38.03 -1.83 51.18
CA THR A 145 38.87 -1.30 50.09
C THR A 145 38.33 -1.66 48.71
N ALA A 146 37.79 -2.87 48.51
CA ALA A 146 37.19 -3.29 47.25
C ALA A 146 35.85 -2.57 46.95
N ILE A 147 35.04 -2.29 47.97
CA ILE A 147 33.80 -1.50 47.85
C ILE A 147 34.13 -0.06 47.43
N ASP A 148 35.12 0.57 48.09
CA ASP A 148 35.55 1.94 47.79
C ASP A 148 36.23 2.05 46.42
N THR A 149 36.98 1.02 46.03
CA THR A 149 37.57 0.88 44.68
C THR A 149 36.48 0.74 43.62
N ALA A 150 35.41 -0.03 43.87
CA ALA A 150 34.30 -0.17 42.93
C ALA A 150 33.54 1.15 42.73
N ALA A 151 33.30 1.89 43.83
CA ALA A 151 32.61 3.19 43.79
C ALA A 151 33.42 4.23 43.01
N SER A 152 34.71 4.40 43.35
CA SER A 152 35.60 5.34 42.67
C SER A 152 35.86 4.96 41.20
N SER A 153 35.98 3.66 40.89
CA SER A 153 36.11 3.18 39.50
C SER A 153 34.88 3.51 38.67
N LYS A 154 33.67 3.37 39.22
CA LYS A 154 32.44 3.77 38.55
C LYS A 154 32.39 5.28 38.32
N THR A 155 32.66 6.10 39.33
CA THR A 155 32.71 7.57 39.17
C THR A 155 33.69 7.97 38.06
N SER A 156 34.89 7.39 38.04
CA SER A 156 35.90 7.69 37.03
C SER A 156 35.60 7.12 35.63
N PHE A 157 34.70 6.12 35.52
CA PHE A 157 34.12 5.72 34.24
C PHE A 157 33.07 6.74 33.79
N ASP A 158 32.19 7.16 34.70
CA ASP A 158 31.06 8.05 34.42
C ASP A 158 31.51 9.44 33.94
N GLU A 159 32.49 10.03 34.62
CA GLU A 159 33.11 11.31 34.26
C GLU A 159 33.73 11.29 32.85
N LYS A 160 34.27 10.15 32.42
CA LYS A 160 34.89 9.95 31.11
C LYS A 160 33.86 9.65 30.00
N ASN A 161 32.67 9.17 30.35
CA ASN A 161 31.70 8.60 29.40
C ASN A 161 30.26 9.18 29.53
N PRO A 162 30.03 10.47 29.82
CA PRO A 162 28.71 10.98 30.18
C PRO A 162 27.66 10.81 29.07
N GLU A 163 28.01 11.12 27.82
CA GLU A 163 27.10 10.96 26.68
C GLU A 163 26.83 9.49 26.32
N LEU A 164 27.78 8.58 26.57
CA LEU A 164 27.57 7.13 26.40
C LEU A 164 26.54 6.60 27.40
N ILE A 165 26.66 6.98 28.67
CA ILE A 165 25.72 6.58 29.74
C ILE A 165 24.32 7.13 29.47
N LYS A 166 24.23 8.40 29.07
CA LYS A 166 22.99 9.07 28.65
C LYS A 166 22.33 8.34 27.47
N ALA A 167 23.09 8.00 26.42
CA ALA A 167 22.58 7.26 25.26
C ALA A 167 22.17 5.81 25.63
N TYR A 168 22.94 5.14 26.48
CA TYR A 168 22.69 3.78 26.95
C TYR A 168 21.43 3.69 27.81
N ASN A 169 21.24 4.63 28.74
CA ASN A 169 20.03 4.74 29.55
C ASN A 169 18.81 5.10 28.68
N ALA A 170 18.94 6.01 27.70
CA ALA A 170 17.89 6.29 26.74
C ALA A 170 17.48 5.05 25.92
N LEU A 171 18.46 4.24 25.48
CA LEU A 171 18.20 2.96 24.82
C LEU A 171 17.47 1.99 25.76
N LYS A 172 17.87 1.86 27.04
CA LYS A 172 17.18 1.02 28.04
C LYS A 172 15.72 1.45 28.22
N GLU A 173 15.40 2.74 28.29
CA GLU A 173 14.01 3.23 28.34
C GLU A 173 13.23 2.96 27.05
N THR A 174 13.87 3.07 25.88
CA THR A 174 13.27 2.71 24.59
C THR A 174 12.96 1.20 24.51
N LEU A 175 13.85 0.33 25.00
CA LEU A 175 13.65 -1.11 25.02
C LEU A 175 12.45 -1.54 25.89
N LYS A 176 12.14 -0.84 26.99
CA LYS A 176 10.95 -1.16 27.82
C LYS A 176 9.64 -1.10 27.02
N LYS A 177 9.56 -0.25 26.00
CA LYS A 177 8.35 0.00 25.20
C LYS A 177 8.02 -1.14 24.21
N TRP A 178 8.91 -2.11 24.01
CA TRP A 178 8.82 -3.10 22.93
C TRP A 178 7.49 -3.89 22.88
N ARG A 179 6.91 -4.25 24.03
CA ARG A 179 5.61 -4.96 24.08
C ARG A 179 4.48 -4.12 23.49
N ASN A 180 4.46 -2.83 23.81
CA ASN A 180 3.42 -1.91 23.35
C ASN A 180 3.55 -1.64 21.84
N SER A 181 4.79 -1.53 21.35
CA SER A 181 5.06 -1.30 19.93
C SER A 181 4.84 -2.54 19.03
N LEU A 182 4.81 -3.75 19.59
CA LEU A 182 4.51 -4.98 18.85
C LEU A 182 3.08 -5.52 19.03
N SER A 183 2.30 -5.03 20.01
CA SER A 183 0.97 -5.59 20.34
C SER A 183 -0.04 -5.48 19.19
N GLY A 184 0.00 -4.38 18.44
CA GLY A 184 -0.84 -4.15 17.26
C GLY A 184 -0.39 -4.86 15.97
N LEU A 185 0.62 -5.75 16.04
CA LEU A 185 1.23 -6.44 14.89
C LEU A 185 0.98 -7.96 14.96
N THR A 186 -0.25 -8.35 15.25
CA THR A 186 -0.72 -9.75 15.30
C THR A 186 -1.27 -10.26 13.98
N ASP A 187 -1.81 -9.37 13.14
CA ASP A 187 -2.26 -9.71 11.78
C ASP A 187 -1.07 -10.12 10.89
N SER A 188 -1.25 -11.20 10.13
CA SER A 188 -0.40 -11.63 9.01
C SER A 188 -0.01 -10.52 8.03
N ASN A 189 -0.90 -9.56 7.76
CA ASN A 189 -0.63 -8.40 6.90
C ASN A 189 0.52 -7.53 7.42
N PHE A 190 0.76 -7.55 8.74
CA PHE A 190 1.82 -6.79 9.41
C PHE A 190 3.05 -7.66 9.74
N ALA A 191 3.15 -8.89 9.24
CA ALA A 191 4.25 -9.81 9.57
C ALA A 191 5.63 -9.22 9.25
N THR A 192 5.81 -8.56 8.11
CA THR A 192 7.08 -7.93 7.73
C THR A 192 7.43 -6.74 8.63
N ILE A 193 6.43 -5.92 9.00
CA ILE A 193 6.57 -4.82 9.97
C ILE A 193 7.03 -5.36 11.33
N LYS A 194 6.38 -6.44 11.80
CA LYS A 194 6.72 -7.12 13.06
C LYS A 194 8.15 -7.65 13.04
N THR A 195 8.56 -8.33 11.98
CA THR A 195 9.91 -8.88 11.83
C THR A 195 10.96 -7.77 11.84
N ASN A 196 10.77 -6.70 11.06
CA ASN A 196 11.68 -5.56 11.04
C ASN A 196 11.81 -4.90 12.43
N LEU A 197 10.68 -4.59 13.08
CA LEU A 197 10.69 -3.93 14.39
C LEU A 197 11.24 -4.85 15.50
N THR A 198 10.99 -6.16 15.42
CA THR A 198 11.56 -7.16 16.35
C THR A 198 13.09 -7.24 16.19
N ALA A 199 13.61 -7.21 14.96
CA ALA A 199 15.05 -7.21 14.71
C ALA A 199 15.72 -5.95 15.30
N LEU A 200 15.13 -4.77 15.09
CA LEU A 200 15.63 -3.51 15.67
C LEU A 200 15.64 -3.55 17.21
N TYR A 201 14.56 -4.05 17.84
CA TYR A 201 14.53 -4.26 19.28
C TYR A 201 15.53 -5.29 19.77
N GLN A 202 15.87 -6.31 18.97
CA GLN A 202 16.87 -7.30 19.35
C GLN A 202 18.28 -6.70 19.28
N SER A 203 18.66 -6.01 18.20
CA SER A 203 19.95 -5.32 18.11
C SER A 203 20.18 -4.32 19.26
N GLY A 204 19.11 -3.64 19.71
CA GLY A 204 19.18 -2.78 20.90
C GLY A 204 19.42 -3.55 22.21
N LYS A 205 18.81 -4.73 22.39
CA LYS A 205 19.08 -5.61 23.53
C LYS A 205 20.51 -6.15 23.49
N ASP A 206 20.97 -6.61 22.33
CA ASP A 206 22.31 -7.19 22.15
C ASP A 206 23.43 -6.19 22.48
N ILE A 207 23.16 -4.88 22.33
CA ILE A 207 24.02 -3.79 22.80
C ILE A 207 23.97 -3.67 24.34
N VAL A 208 22.77 -3.62 24.93
CA VAL A 208 22.60 -3.46 26.39
C VAL A 208 23.14 -4.67 27.17
N THR A 209 23.03 -5.89 26.64
CA THR A 209 23.55 -7.11 27.25
C THR A 209 25.08 -7.12 27.39
N LYS A 210 25.82 -6.25 26.68
CA LYS A 210 27.27 -6.09 26.85
C LYS A 210 27.65 -5.28 28.10
N THR A 211 26.72 -4.52 28.67
CA THR A 211 26.97 -3.54 29.75
C THR A 211 27.89 -2.37 29.32
N LEU A 212 28.07 -1.36 30.18
CA LEU A 212 28.96 -0.21 29.93
C LEU A 212 30.45 -0.59 30.07
N ASP A 213 30.76 -1.41 31.08
CA ASP A 213 32.12 -1.90 31.39
C ASP A 213 32.17 -3.44 31.31
N PRO A 214 32.33 -4.03 30.10
CA PRO A 214 32.26 -5.47 29.88
C PRO A 214 33.45 -6.23 30.50
N LEU A 215 33.18 -7.42 31.07
CA LEU A 215 34.22 -8.30 31.63
C LEU A 215 35.28 -8.75 30.60
N MET A 216 34.87 -8.99 29.34
CA MET A 216 35.75 -9.33 28.23
C MET A 216 35.17 -8.81 26.91
N GLY A 217 36.04 -8.50 25.95
CA GLY A 217 35.66 -8.06 24.60
C GLY A 217 35.65 -6.54 24.42
N THR A 218 35.09 -6.07 23.30
CA THR A 218 35.09 -4.65 22.95
C THR A 218 34.06 -3.85 23.75
N ALA A 219 34.49 -2.74 24.35
CA ALA A 219 33.60 -1.75 24.99
C ALA A 219 32.49 -1.26 24.03
N ILE A 220 31.33 -0.88 24.58
CA ILE A 220 30.21 -0.43 23.78
C ILE A 220 30.46 0.96 23.17
N ASN A 221 30.08 1.12 21.91
CA ASN A 221 30.35 2.33 21.13
C ASN A 221 29.14 3.29 21.15
N LEU A 222 29.37 4.56 21.51
CA LEU A 222 28.34 5.62 21.56
C LEU A 222 27.54 5.74 20.26
N SER A 223 28.18 5.63 19.10
CA SER A 223 27.51 5.68 17.80
C SER A 223 26.57 4.49 17.60
N ALA A 224 27.01 3.28 17.95
CA ALA A 224 26.17 2.07 17.86
C ALA A 224 24.94 2.14 18.79
N VAL A 225 25.12 2.60 20.03
CA VAL A 225 24.03 2.83 21.01
C VAL A 225 23.03 3.86 20.46
N SER A 226 23.54 5.00 19.98
CA SER A 226 22.73 6.11 19.46
C SER A 226 21.99 5.72 18.18
N GLN A 227 22.63 4.98 17.27
CA GLN A 227 22.03 4.48 16.04
C GLN A 227 20.92 3.46 16.32
N ALA A 228 21.12 2.55 17.29
CA ALA A 228 20.08 1.60 17.69
C ALA A 228 18.84 2.32 18.26
N ASN A 229 19.03 3.26 19.19
CA ASN A 229 17.94 4.06 19.75
C ASN A 229 17.22 4.90 18.67
N THR A 230 17.99 5.49 17.75
CA THR A 230 17.47 6.27 16.60
C THR A 230 16.67 5.40 15.64
N ASN A 231 17.17 4.21 15.29
CA ASN A 231 16.48 3.28 14.38
C ASN A 231 15.16 2.78 14.98
N ILE A 232 15.13 2.40 16.26
CA ILE A 232 13.89 2.00 16.93
C ILE A 232 12.91 3.18 16.98
N SER A 233 13.36 4.38 17.35
CA SER A 233 12.50 5.57 17.44
C SER A 233 11.90 5.96 16.07
N ASN A 234 12.72 5.93 15.01
CA ASN A 234 12.30 6.20 13.64
C ASN A 234 11.39 5.12 13.03
N ALA A 235 11.46 3.88 13.54
CA ALA A 235 10.55 2.81 13.16
C ALA A 235 9.21 2.93 13.87
N VAL A 236 9.22 3.23 15.17
CA VAL A 236 7.99 3.44 15.96
C VAL A 236 7.21 4.68 15.50
N SER A 237 7.88 5.78 15.14
CA SER A 237 7.21 6.98 14.63
C SER A 237 6.56 6.81 13.25
N LYS A 238 7.01 5.84 12.45
CA LYS A 238 6.45 5.52 11.11
C LYS A 238 5.43 4.38 11.14
N LEU A 239 5.18 3.77 12.31
CA LEU A 239 4.47 2.51 12.44
C LEU A 239 3.03 2.56 11.88
N GLU A 240 2.31 3.67 12.10
CA GLU A 240 0.96 3.83 11.56
C GLU A 240 0.93 4.05 10.05
N THR A 241 1.93 4.74 9.48
CA THR A 241 2.10 4.83 8.02
C THR A 241 2.35 3.45 7.39
N TRP A 242 3.17 2.63 8.04
CA TRP A 242 3.46 1.26 7.61
C TRP A 242 2.23 0.36 7.69
N LYS A 243 1.50 0.39 8.81
CA LYS A 243 0.22 -0.33 8.99
C LYS A 243 -0.82 0.12 7.96
N THR A 244 -0.92 1.42 7.69
CA THR A 244 -1.86 1.97 6.68
C THR A 244 -1.55 1.43 5.30
N ASN A 245 -0.29 1.50 4.84
CA ASN A 245 0.12 0.94 3.55
C ASN A 245 -0.15 -0.57 3.46
N ALA A 246 0.23 -1.35 4.48
CA ALA A 246 -0.02 -2.79 4.52
C ALA A 246 -1.53 -3.14 4.52
N THR A 247 -2.37 -2.33 5.18
CA THR A 247 -3.84 -2.51 5.20
C THR A 247 -4.45 -2.17 3.84
N VAL A 248 -4.01 -1.08 3.19
CA VAL A 248 -4.43 -0.71 1.84
C VAL A 248 -4.04 -1.80 0.82
N LEU A 249 -2.82 -2.32 0.91
CA LEU A 249 -2.36 -3.44 0.07
C LEU A 249 -3.19 -4.72 0.31
N ALA A 250 -3.58 -5.02 1.55
CA ALA A 250 -4.33 -6.23 1.88
C ALA A 250 -5.82 -6.16 1.48
N THR A 251 -6.44 -4.99 1.60
CA THR A 251 -7.90 -4.79 1.43
C THR A 251 -8.29 -4.06 0.14
N SER A 252 -7.30 -3.60 -0.63
CA SER A 252 -7.43 -2.82 -1.86
C SER A 252 -6.11 -2.92 -2.65
N PHE A 253 -5.69 -1.83 -3.28
CA PHE A 253 -4.44 -1.70 -4.04
C PHE A 253 -3.77 -0.33 -3.81
N VAL A 254 -2.50 -0.22 -4.20
CA VAL A 254 -1.80 1.04 -4.46
C VAL A 254 -1.75 1.24 -5.98
N LYS A 255 -2.21 2.40 -6.46
CA LYS A 255 -2.19 2.78 -7.89
C LYS A 255 -0.94 3.59 -8.21
N GLU A 256 -0.23 3.17 -9.25
CA GLU A 256 0.96 3.82 -9.78
C GLU A 256 0.67 4.25 -11.22
N VAL A 257 0.29 5.53 -11.35
CA VAL A 257 -0.03 6.17 -12.63
C VAL A 257 1.22 6.27 -13.50
N LEU A 258 1.09 5.96 -14.81
CA LEU A 258 2.21 6.09 -15.72
C LEU A 258 2.50 7.55 -16.07
N VAL A 259 3.78 7.92 -16.04
CA VAL A 259 4.27 9.27 -16.38
C VAL A 259 5.47 9.19 -17.33
N LYS A 260 5.52 10.06 -18.35
CA LYS A 260 6.55 10.03 -19.41
C LYS A 260 7.98 10.01 -18.86
N ASN A 261 8.25 10.74 -17.76
CA ASN A 261 9.58 10.87 -17.17
C ASN A 261 10.11 9.59 -16.48
N LYS A 262 9.29 8.54 -16.33
CA LYS A 262 9.73 7.20 -15.86
C LYS A 262 10.17 6.28 -17.04
N LEU A 263 10.03 6.72 -18.30
CA LEU A 263 10.61 6.06 -19.48
C LEU A 263 12.08 6.48 -19.70
N THR A 264 12.94 5.52 -20.03
CA THR A 264 14.34 5.74 -20.43
C THR A 264 14.72 4.87 -21.62
N GLY A 265 15.83 5.17 -22.30
CA GLY A 265 16.32 4.38 -23.45
C GLY A 265 15.45 4.42 -24.72
N ILE A 266 14.46 5.33 -24.78
CA ILE A 266 13.64 5.54 -25.98
C ILE A 266 14.42 6.38 -26.99
N ASP A 267 14.51 5.93 -28.24
CA ASP A 267 15.13 6.68 -29.33
C ASP A 267 14.31 7.90 -29.75
N THR A 268 14.94 8.85 -30.45
CA THR A 268 14.30 10.11 -30.88
C THR A 268 13.18 9.91 -31.90
N THR A 269 13.21 8.84 -32.70
CA THR A 269 12.16 8.51 -33.65
C THR A 269 10.89 8.06 -32.94
N ASN A 270 11.01 7.29 -31.85
CA ASN A 270 9.89 6.76 -31.06
C ASN A 270 9.49 7.64 -29.84
N ASN A 271 10.08 8.82 -29.65
CA ASN A 271 9.81 9.71 -28.50
C ASN A 271 9.01 10.98 -28.82
N GLN A 272 8.31 11.01 -29.97
CA GLN A 272 7.51 12.16 -30.41
C GLN A 272 6.31 12.43 -29.46
N GLU A 273 5.67 13.59 -29.63
CA GLU A 273 4.45 13.92 -28.89
C GLU A 273 3.22 13.30 -29.56
N GLN A 274 2.41 12.58 -28.77
CA GLN A 274 1.10 12.04 -29.15
C GLN A 274 0.27 13.10 -29.92
N PRO A 275 -0.34 12.76 -31.07
CA PRO A 275 -1.16 13.68 -31.87
C PRO A 275 -2.11 14.56 -31.06
N GLY A 276 -2.17 15.85 -31.36
CA GLY A 276 -3.03 16.80 -30.65
C GLY A 276 -4.51 16.41 -30.70
N ASN A 277 -4.95 15.85 -31.84
CA ASN A 277 -6.35 15.52 -32.10
C ASN A 277 -6.86 14.27 -31.38
N TYR A 278 -5.98 13.41 -30.85
CA TYR A 278 -6.33 12.14 -30.19
C TYR A 278 -6.86 12.40 -28.78
N SER A 279 -8.17 12.27 -28.57
CA SER A 279 -8.74 12.21 -27.21
C SER A 279 -8.43 10.89 -26.51
N PHE A 280 -8.52 9.79 -27.26
CA PHE A 280 -8.32 8.45 -26.72
C PHE A 280 -6.87 8.01 -26.89
N VAL A 281 -6.41 7.27 -25.89
CA VAL A 281 -5.05 6.74 -25.78
C VAL A 281 -4.99 5.26 -26.15
N GLY A 282 -6.01 4.76 -26.83
CA GLY A 282 -6.12 3.39 -27.27
C GLY A 282 -7.23 3.26 -28.28
N TYR A 283 -6.97 2.46 -29.30
CA TYR A 283 -7.91 2.19 -30.38
C TYR A 283 -8.12 0.68 -30.51
N SER A 284 -9.33 0.27 -30.91
CA SER A 284 -9.75 -1.13 -31.11
C SER A 284 -9.55 -1.60 -32.56
N VAL A 285 -8.73 -0.88 -33.32
CA VAL A 285 -8.35 -1.14 -34.72
C VAL A 285 -6.88 -0.79 -34.90
N ASP A 286 -6.30 -1.20 -36.03
CA ASP A 286 -4.90 -0.96 -36.33
C ASP A 286 -4.63 0.54 -36.50
N VAL A 287 -3.61 1.04 -35.81
CA VAL A 287 -3.22 2.46 -35.85
C VAL A 287 -1.99 2.71 -36.70
N THR A 288 -1.48 1.67 -37.38
CA THR A 288 -0.39 1.80 -38.35
C THR A 288 -0.89 2.08 -39.78
N THR A 289 -2.17 1.78 -40.06
CA THR A 289 -2.79 2.01 -41.37
C THR A 289 -3.11 3.48 -41.60
N GLY A 290 -2.41 4.13 -42.53
CA GLY A 290 -2.58 5.53 -42.90
C GLY A 290 -1.79 5.86 -44.17
N SER A 291 -1.88 7.09 -44.66
CA SER A 291 -1.24 7.54 -45.91
C SER A 291 0.28 7.31 -45.98
N ASP A 292 0.93 7.21 -44.83
CA ASP A 292 2.38 7.22 -44.67
C ASP A 292 2.91 5.97 -43.92
N ASN A 293 2.09 4.93 -43.72
CA ASN A 293 2.40 3.71 -42.94
C ASN A 293 2.97 3.97 -41.53
N ALA A 294 2.64 5.11 -40.93
CA ALA A 294 3.25 5.60 -39.71
C ALA A 294 2.79 4.82 -38.47
N ARG A 295 3.56 3.77 -38.10
CA ARG A 295 3.54 3.18 -36.75
C ARG A 295 3.61 4.30 -35.70
N PRO A 296 2.83 4.25 -34.60
CA PRO A 296 2.91 5.22 -33.51
C PRO A 296 4.35 5.52 -33.08
N ASN A 297 4.77 6.76 -33.34
CA ASN A 297 6.14 7.25 -33.12
C ASN A 297 6.28 8.01 -31.78
N TRP A 298 5.28 7.85 -30.90
CA TRP A 298 5.28 8.31 -29.52
C TRP A 298 5.31 7.09 -28.58
N SER A 299 6.20 7.10 -27.59
CA SER A 299 6.33 6.03 -26.59
C SER A 299 5.31 6.15 -25.46
N PHE A 300 4.68 7.31 -25.28
CA PHE A 300 3.77 7.63 -24.19
C PHE A 300 2.56 8.44 -24.68
N ALA A 301 1.38 8.19 -24.11
CA ALA A 301 0.15 8.91 -24.42
C ALA A 301 -0.73 9.11 -23.18
N GLN A 302 -1.48 10.22 -23.10
CA GLN A 302 -2.46 10.51 -22.04
C GLN A 302 -3.79 11.04 -22.64
N ARG A 303 -4.92 10.75 -22.00
CA ARG A 303 -6.27 11.13 -22.48
C ARG A 303 -6.40 12.65 -22.58
N LYS A 304 -6.70 13.15 -23.79
CA LYS A 304 -6.90 14.58 -24.06
C LYS A 304 -8.38 14.94 -24.06
N VAL A 305 -8.73 16.02 -23.38
CA VAL A 305 -10.11 16.55 -23.30
C VAL A 305 -10.21 17.85 -24.07
N TRP A 306 -11.35 18.07 -24.71
CA TRP A 306 -11.64 19.24 -25.52
C TRP A 306 -12.62 20.16 -24.82
N THR A 307 -12.51 21.47 -25.02
CA THR A 307 -13.50 22.46 -24.56
C THR A 307 -14.48 22.84 -25.66
N SER A 308 -13.97 23.00 -26.89
CA SER A 308 -14.75 23.26 -28.10
C SER A 308 -14.53 22.13 -29.14
N ASN A 309 -14.90 22.36 -30.40
CA ASN A 309 -14.51 21.45 -31.48
C ASN A 309 -13.10 21.75 -32.05
N THR A 310 -12.54 22.94 -31.74
CA THR A 310 -11.21 23.39 -32.19
C THR A 310 -10.15 23.36 -31.11
N ASP A 311 -10.55 23.43 -29.84
CA ASP A 311 -9.63 23.76 -28.75
C ASP A 311 -9.49 22.59 -27.77
N ILE A 312 -8.25 22.15 -27.60
CA ILE A 312 -7.82 21.19 -26.58
C ILE A 312 -7.74 21.94 -25.25
N LEU A 313 -8.13 21.29 -24.15
CA LEU A 313 -7.84 21.78 -22.81
C LEU A 313 -6.31 21.66 -22.56
N SER A 314 -5.57 22.76 -22.79
CA SER A 314 -4.10 22.80 -22.98
C SER A 314 -3.30 22.01 -21.94
N GLN A 315 -3.76 22.06 -20.70
CA GLN A 315 -3.60 20.98 -19.72
C GLN A 315 -4.96 20.81 -19.03
N PRO A 316 -5.29 19.62 -18.50
CA PRO A 316 -6.27 19.49 -17.43
C PRO A 316 -5.76 20.21 -16.16
N GLN A 317 -5.87 21.53 -16.17
CA GLN A 317 -5.63 22.42 -15.04
C GLN A 317 -6.67 22.16 -13.96
N PRO A 318 -6.26 21.85 -12.74
CA PRO A 318 -7.38 22.63 -11.13
C PRO A 318 -7.83 24.08 -11.29
N ALA A 319 -9.03 24.31 -10.75
CA ALA A 319 -9.38 25.58 -10.15
C ALA A 319 -8.41 25.88 -9.00
N GLU A 320 -8.20 27.16 -8.71
CA GLU A 320 -7.72 27.57 -7.39
C GLU A 320 -8.88 27.43 -6.38
N GLY A 321 -8.58 27.03 -5.15
CA GLY A 321 -9.58 26.82 -4.09
C GLY A 321 -10.15 25.40 -4.00
N GLU A 322 -10.20 24.65 -5.11
CA GLU A 322 -10.49 23.20 -5.10
C GLU A 322 -9.31 22.39 -5.64
N ASN A 323 -8.78 21.44 -4.87
CA ASN A 323 -7.70 20.53 -5.29
C ASN A 323 -8.18 19.41 -6.22
N GLN A 324 -8.85 19.83 -7.29
CA GLN A 324 -9.05 19.15 -8.56
C GLN A 324 -9.98 17.94 -8.68
N GLN A 325 -11.02 18.16 -9.48
CA GLN A 325 -11.43 17.20 -10.50
C GLN A 325 -10.22 16.90 -11.40
N SER A 326 -9.51 15.84 -11.04
CA SER A 326 -8.20 15.50 -11.58
C SER A 326 -8.21 15.34 -13.10
N ALA A 327 -7.04 15.60 -13.69
CA ALA A 327 -6.70 15.05 -15.00
C ALA A 327 -7.12 13.57 -15.10
N PRO A 328 -7.62 13.10 -16.26
CA PRO A 328 -7.78 11.67 -16.47
C PRO A 328 -6.38 11.04 -16.43
N ASP A 329 -6.14 10.21 -15.41
CA ASP A 329 -4.86 9.50 -15.22
C ASP A 329 -4.67 8.33 -16.19
N VAL A 330 -5.62 8.15 -17.12
CA VAL A 330 -5.62 7.21 -18.23
C VAL A 330 -4.48 7.52 -19.20
N SER A 331 -3.32 6.92 -18.93
CA SER A 331 -2.13 6.96 -19.77
C SER A 331 -1.70 5.56 -20.20
N TRP A 332 -0.91 5.49 -21.27
CA TRP A 332 -0.30 4.26 -21.77
C TRP A 332 1.14 4.51 -22.20
N ILE A 333 1.99 3.51 -21.96
CA ILE A 333 3.22 3.32 -22.72
C ILE A 333 2.84 2.61 -24.01
N TYR A 334 2.96 3.32 -25.13
CA TYR A 334 2.70 2.82 -26.46
C TYR A 334 3.83 1.93 -26.99
N ASN A 335 5.06 2.19 -26.55
CA ASN A 335 6.23 1.55 -27.12
C ASN A 335 7.41 1.44 -26.12
N LEU A 336 7.95 0.23 -25.98
CA LEU A 336 9.22 -0.08 -25.30
C LEU A 336 10.24 -0.71 -26.29
N THR A 337 10.12 -0.47 -27.59
CA THR A 337 11.19 -0.79 -28.55
C THR A 337 12.21 0.34 -28.62
N GLY A 338 13.49 -0.01 -28.58
CA GLY A 338 14.65 0.88 -28.59
C GLY A 338 15.80 0.19 -27.86
N MET A 339 17.05 0.49 -28.20
CA MET A 339 18.19 -0.19 -27.57
C MET A 339 18.35 0.22 -26.11
N GLY A 340 17.87 -0.62 -25.20
CA GLY A 340 17.80 -0.33 -23.75
C GLY A 340 16.53 0.42 -23.32
N ALA A 341 15.48 0.44 -24.14
CA ALA A 341 14.18 1.04 -23.81
C ALA A 341 13.56 0.39 -22.57
N LYS A 342 13.20 1.21 -21.58
CA LYS A 342 12.81 0.79 -20.22
C LYS A 342 11.73 1.69 -19.63
N TYR A 343 10.92 1.13 -18.73
CA TYR A 343 10.07 1.90 -17.82
C TYR A 343 10.33 1.50 -16.36
N SER A 344 10.68 2.47 -15.51
CA SER A 344 11.09 2.18 -14.13
C SER A 344 10.22 2.88 -13.10
N LEU A 345 9.71 2.10 -12.15
CA LEU A 345 8.78 2.50 -11.11
C LEU A 345 9.38 2.17 -9.73
N THR A 346 9.35 3.14 -8.80
CA THR A 346 9.73 2.93 -7.40
C THR A 346 8.52 3.16 -6.50
N PHE A 347 8.23 2.23 -5.60
CA PHE A 347 7.06 2.24 -4.71
C PHE A 347 7.43 1.82 -3.27
N ASN A 348 6.64 2.24 -2.28
CA ASN A 348 6.81 1.83 -0.89
C ASN A 348 5.87 0.67 -0.52
N TYR A 349 6.42 -0.36 0.09
CA TYR A 349 5.72 -1.60 0.39
C TYR A 349 6.07 -2.15 1.78
N TYR A 350 5.05 -2.33 2.63
CA TYR A 350 5.21 -2.79 4.02
C TYR A 350 4.41 -4.06 4.35
N GLY A 351 3.77 -4.69 3.35
CA GLY A 351 3.03 -5.95 3.47
C GLY A 351 3.93 -7.21 3.46
N PRO A 352 3.35 -8.42 3.29
CA PRO A 352 4.07 -9.69 3.14
C PRO A 352 5.07 -9.70 1.97
N SER A 353 6.18 -10.45 2.04
CA SER A 353 7.24 -10.42 1.00
C SER A 353 6.84 -10.92 -0.41
N THR A 354 5.57 -11.28 -0.61
CA THR A 354 4.93 -11.60 -1.89
C THR A 354 3.73 -10.68 -2.12
N GLY A 355 3.52 -10.24 -3.36
CA GLY A 355 2.37 -9.43 -3.76
C GLY A 355 2.00 -9.66 -5.22
N PHE A 356 0.96 -8.97 -5.69
CA PHE A 356 0.41 -9.12 -7.04
C PHE A 356 0.35 -7.76 -7.72
N LEU A 357 0.90 -7.68 -8.91
CA LEU A 357 0.90 -6.50 -9.75
C LEU A 357 -0.03 -6.73 -10.94
N TYR A 358 -1.01 -5.84 -11.11
CA TYR A 358 -1.91 -5.83 -12.25
C TYR A 358 -1.68 -4.59 -13.10
N PHE A 359 -1.84 -4.69 -14.41
CA PHE A 359 -1.83 -3.57 -15.35
C PHE A 359 -2.62 -3.94 -16.62
N PRO A 360 -3.27 -2.98 -17.31
CA PRO A 360 -3.97 -3.26 -18.55
C PRO A 360 -2.95 -3.36 -19.69
N TYR A 361 -3.21 -4.20 -20.69
CA TYR A 361 -2.34 -4.41 -21.85
C TYR A 361 -3.10 -4.77 -23.13
N LYS A 362 -2.57 -4.38 -24.29
CA LYS A 362 -3.13 -4.71 -25.63
C LYS A 362 -2.10 -4.64 -26.76
N LEU A 363 -2.48 -5.11 -27.95
CA LEU A 363 -1.72 -4.87 -29.19
C LEU A 363 -2.04 -3.49 -29.79
N VAL A 364 -1.06 -2.96 -30.53
CA VAL A 364 -1.14 -1.70 -31.31
C VAL A 364 -1.28 -2.00 -32.81
N ASN A 365 -0.67 -3.10 -33.25
CA ASN A 365 -0.52 -3.55 -34.61
C ASN A 365 -0.86 -5.04 -34.65
N SER A 366 -1.72 -5.45 -35.58
CA SER A 366 -2.11 -6.85 -35.80
C SER A 366 -0.93 -7.76 -36.14
N SER A 367 0.03 -7.26 -36.92
CA SER A 367 1.20 -8.04 -37.39
C SER A 367 2.32 -8.25 -36.35
N ASP A 368 2.14 -7.76 -35.11
CA ASP A 368 3.07 -7.94 -34.00
C ASP A 368 2.62 -9.04 -33.00
N SER A 369 1.52 -9.75 -33.28
CA SER A 369 0.93 -10.81 -32.42
C SER A 369 1.93 -11.86 -31.92
N ASP A 370 2.77 -12.39 -32.80
CA ASP A 370 3.76 -13.43 -32.47
C ASP A 370 5.12 -12.84 -32.01
N LYS A 371 5.24 -11.51 -32.06
CA LYS A 371 6.41 -10.73 -31.64
C LYS A 371 6.29 -10.19 -30.23
N VAL A 372 5.16 -10.39 -29.56
CA VAL A 372 4.94 -9.94 -28.17
C VAL A 372 6.02 -10.54 -27.26
N ALA A 373 6.65 -9.67 -26.47
CA ALA A 373 7.41 -10.06 -25.28
C ALA A 373 7.50 -8.87 -24.31
N LEU A 374 7.41 -9.16 -23.02
CA LEU A 374 7.63 -8.20 -21.93
C LEU A 374 8.38 -8.93 -20.82
N GLU A 375 9.30 -8.24 -20.19
CA GLU A 375 10.07 -8.74 -19.05
C GLU A 375 10.12 -7.69 -17.94
N TYR A 376 10.43 -8.12 -16.72
CA TYR A 376 10.61 -7.23 -15.58
C TYR A 376 11.80 -7.62 -14.71
N LYS A 377 12.39 -6.61 -14.09
CA LYS A 377 13.41 -6.73 -13.04
C LYS A 377 12.90 -6.08 -11.76
N LEU A 378 12.78 -6.87 -10.69
CA LEU A 378 12.38 -6.39 -9.36
C LEU A 378 13.62 -6.25 -8.47
N ASN A 379 13.93 -5.03 -8.05
CA ASN A 379 15.14 -4.67 -7.29
C ASN A 379 16.42 -5.18 -8.01
N GLU A 380 17.43 -5.66 -7.29
CA GLU A 380 18.64 -6.26 -7.89
C GLU A 380 18.46 -7.72 -8.36
N SER A 381 17.23 -8.25 -8.41
CA SER A 381 16.97 -9.65 -8.82
C SER A 381 17.36 -9.92 -10.28
N ALA A 382 17.43 -11.21 -10.63
CA ALA A 382 17.41 -11.62 -12.03
C ALA A 382 16.14 -11.12 -12.76
N VAL A 383 16.27 -10.90 -14.08
CA VAL A 383 15.16 -10.56 -14.97
C VAL A 383 14.21 -11.76 -15.08
N LYS A 384 12.91 -11.50 -15.20
CA LYS A 384 11.85 -12.50 -15.38
C LYS A 384 10.97 -12.12 -16.57
N THR A 385 10.54 -13.09 -17.37
CA THR A 385 9.53 -12.87 -18.40
C THR A 385 8.14 -12.62 -17.79
N ILE A 386 7.29 -11.95 -18.56
CA ILE A 386 5.84 -11.90 -18.34
C ILE A 386 5.24 -12.70 -19.49
N ASP A 387 4.82 -13.92 -19.18
CA ASP A 387 4.42 -14.89 -20.19
C ASP A 387 2.99 -14.60 -20.66
N PHE A 388 2.80 -14.61 -21.98
CA PHE A 388 1.51 -14.49 -22.65
C PHE A 388 1.20 -15.77 -23.41
N SER A 389 -0.07 -16.20 -23.43
CA SER A 389 -0.55 -17.28 -24.26
C SER A 389 -0.26 -17.01 -25.75
N PRO A 390 0.02 -18.04 -26.56
CA PRO A 390 0.17 -17.87 -28.01
C PRO A 390 -1.13 -17.35 -28.63
N SER A 391 -1.01 -16.54 -29.68
CA SER A 391 -2.15 -16.00 -30.43
C SER A 391 -2.88 -17.12 -31.18
N GLN A 392 -4.17 -17.31 -30.90
CA GLN A 392 -4.99 -18.30 -31.58
C GLN A 392 -5.44 -17.78 -32.96
N THR A 393 -4.86 -18.31 -34.03
CA THR A 393 -5.15 -17.94 -35.42
C THR A 393 -6.23 -18.83 -36.04
N SER A 394 -7.45 -18.79 -35.49
CA SER A 394 -8.65 -19.40 -36.10
C SER A 394 -9.95 -18.75 -35.58
N PRO A 395 -11.08 -18.86 -36.32
CA PRO A 395 -12.34 -18.23 -35.93
C PRO A 395 -12.93 -18.81 -34.64
N VAL A 396 -13.58 -17.96 -33.85
CA VAL A 396 -14.25 -18.36 -32.61
C VAL A 396 -15.51 -19.17 -32.93
N ALA A 397 -15.49 -20.46 -32.60
CA ALA A 397 -16.69 -21.14 -32.14
C ALA A 397 -16.88 -20.80 -30.66
N SER A 398 -18.07 -20.30 -30.30
CA SER A 398 -18.41 -20.05 -28.90
C SER A 398 -18.50 -21.38 -28.15
N ASP A 399 -17.81 -21.53 -27.03
CA ASP A 399 -18.20 -22.52 -26.03
C ASP A 399 -17.98 -22.02 -24.60
N ALA A 400 -18.86 -22.47 -23.71
CA ALA A 400 -18.76 -22.30 -22.28
C ALA A 400 -18.35 -23.63 -21.64
N THR A 401 -17.77 -23.60 -20.44
CA THR A 401 -17.12 -24.76 -19.78
C THR A 401 -15.83 -25.18 -20.50
N ARG A 402 -14.71 -25.47 -19.81
CA ARG A 402 -14.61 -26.44 -18.73
C ARG A 402 -13.56 -26.08 -17.67
N GLU A 403 -13.79 -26.64 -16.49
CA GLU A 403 -12.77 -26.75 -15.44
C GLU A 403 -11.71 -27.81 -15.79
N ASN A 404 -10.63 -27.83 -14.99
CA ASN A 404 -9.80 -29.00 -14.68
C ASN A 404 -9.57 -30.05 -15.79
N ASN A 405 -8.36 -30.06 -16.34
CA ASN A 405 -7.65 -31.34 -16.38
C ASN A 405 -6.15 -31.18 -16.06
N ARG A 406 -5.62 -32.13 -15.29
CA ARG A 406 -4.29 -32.08 -14.69
C ARG A 406 -3.44 -33.20 -15.27
N SER A 407 -2.41 -32.85 -16.06
CA SER A 407 -1.43 -33.82 -16.56
C SER A 407 -0.01 -33.41 -16.16
N THR A 408 0.87 -34.41 -16.02
CA THR A 408 2.06 -34.31 -15.17
C THR A 408 3.38 -34.22 -15.94
N ALA A 409 4.19 -33.21 -15.63
CA ALA A 409 5.61 -33.14 -15.92
C ALA A 409 6.39 -32.66 -14.68
N ALA A 410 7.71 -32.92 -14.65
CA ALA A 410 8.58 -32.68 -13.49
C ALA A 410 8.84 -31.18 -13.21
N PRO A 411 9.23 -30.78 -11.99
CA PRO A 411 9.11 -29.39 -11.54
C PRO A 411 10.25 -28.48 -12.04
N ALA A 412 9.88 -27.48 -12.86
CA ALA A 412 10.65 -26.25 -13.02
C ALA A 412 10.26 -25.22 -11.94
N GLN A 413 11.13 -24.25 -11.65
CA GLN A 413 10.92 -23.30 -10.55
C GLN A 413 9.99 -22.14 -10.93
N GLY A 414 8.98 -21.91 -10.09
CA GLY A 414 8.04 -20.80 -10.21
C GLY A 414 6.77 -21.16 -10.99
N SER A 415 5.62 -20.86 -10.41
CA SER A 415 4.33 -20.92 -11.11
C SER A 415 4.25 -19.74 -12.09
N THR A 416 4.58 -19.97 -13.36
CA THR A 416 4.43 -18.96 -14.41
C THR A 416 2.95 -18.71 -14.69
N GLU A 417 2.52 -17.53 -14.29
CA GLU A 417 1.16 -17.03 -14.45
C GLU A 417 0.97 -16.58 -15.91
N ILE A 418 0.43 -17.46 -16.75
CA ILE A 418 0.27 -17.22 -18.19
C ILE A 418 -0.89 -16.26 -18.42
N ASN A 419 -0.59 -15.07 -18.91
CA ASN A 419 -1.56 -14.03 -19.24
C ASN A 419 -2.21 -14.31 -20.61
N PRO A 420 -3.46 -13.92 -20.89
CA PRO A 420 -4.05 -14.06 -22.23
C PRO A 420 -3.18 -13.45 -23.35
N ALA A 421 -3.32 -13.94 -24.58
CA ALA A 421 -2.74 -13.25 -25.74
C ALA A 421 -3.31 -11.82 -25.82
N PRO A 422 -2.49 -10.76 -25.96
CA PRO A 422 -3.02 -9.42 -26.21
C PRO A 422 -3.66 -9.39 -27.59
N THR A 423 -4.80 -8.71 -27.72
CA THR A 423 -5.47 -8.50 -29.01
C THR A 423 -5.50 -7.01 -29.36
N LEU A 424 -5.88 -6.72 -30.61
CA LEU A 424 -5.98 -5.36 -31.14
C LEU A 424 -7.28 -4.67 -30.73
N ASP A 425 -8.35 -5.44 -30.56
CA ASP A 425 -9.72 -4.96 -30.36
C ASP A 425 -10.11 -4.83 -28.87
N ASP A 426 -9.31 -5.36 -27.96
CA ASP A 426 -9.65 -5.58 -26.55
C ASP A 426 -8.62 -4.97 -25.58
N ILE A 427 -9.00 -4.82 -24.31
CA ILE A 427 -8.08 -4.51 -23.20
C ILE A 427 -8.01 -5.73 -22.29
N LYS A 428 -6.87 -6.43 -22.31
CA LYS A 428 -6.57 -7.50 -21.36
C LYS A 428 -5.96 -6.89 -20.10
N ILE A 429 -5.93 -7.64 -19.00
CA ILE A 429 -5.38 -7.20 -17.71
C ILE A 429 -4.38 -8.26 -17.27
N ALA A 430 -3.12 -7.86 -17.17
CA ALA A 430 -2.06 -8.75 -16.75
C ALA A 430 -2.14 -8.94 -15.23
N LYS A 431 -1.66 -10.08 -14.76
CA LYS A 431 -1.35 -10.32 -13.36
C LYS A 431 0.04 -10.91 -13.28
N VAL A 432 0.86 -10.34 -12.39
CA VAL A 432 2.24 -10.76 -12.16
C VAL A 432 2.45 -10.94 -10.66
N THR A 433 2.68 -12.18 -10.25
CA THR A 433 3.06 -12.50 -8.88
C THR A 433 4.50 -12.04 -8.59
N LEU A 434 4.63 -11.03 -7.74
CA LEU A 434 5.90 -10.48 -7.27
C LEU A 434 6.40 -11.24 -6.02
N SER A 435 7.70 -11.53 -6.00
CA SER A 435 8.38 -12.32 -4.96
C SER A 435 9.62 -11.59 -4.46
N ASN A 436 9.94 -11.69 -3.17
CA ASN A 436 11.09 -11.03 -2.54
C ASN A 436 10.96 -9.49 -2.52
N LEU A 437 9.76 -8.99 -2.25
CA LEU A 437 9.55 -7.58 -1.97
C LEU A 437 10.31 -7.18 -0.70
N LYS A 438 11.16 -6.15 -0.81
CA LYS A 438 11.91 -5.56 0.30
C LYS A 438 10.95 -4.80 1.22
N PHE A 439 11.31 -4.68 2.50
CA PHE A 439 10.59 -3.80 3.43
C PHE A 439 10.90 -2.33 3.11
N GLY A 440 9.86 -1.55 2.77
CA GLY A 440 10.01 -0.16 2.34
C GLY A 440 10.14 -0.02 0.82
N SER A 441 11.17 0.69 0.38
CA SER A 441 11.34 1.05 -1.04
C SER A 441 11.66 -0.17 -1.90
N ASN A 442 10.91 -0.34 -2.99
CA ASN A 442 11.14 -1.33 -4.03
C ASN A 442 11.13 -0.63 -5.39
N THR A 443 11.96 -1.10 -6.32
CA THR A 443 11.96 -0.64 -7.72
C THR A 443 11.63 -1.80 -8.65
N ILE A 444 10.72 -1.60 -9.60
CA ILE A 444 10.46 -2.51 -10.71
C ILE A 444 10.77 -1.80 -12.02
N GLU A 445 11.54 -2.44 -12.87
CA GLU A 445 11.90 -2.01 -14.23
C GLU A 445 11.26 -2.98 -15.23
N PHE A 446 10.67 -2.44 -16.31
CA PHE A 446 10.11 -3.21 -17.43
C PHE A 446 10.90 -2.95 -18.71
N SER A 447 11.13 -4.00 -19.50
CA SER A 447 11.83 -3.94 -20.80
C SER A 447 11.26 -4.96 -21.79
N VAL A 448 11.75 -4.92 -23.04
CA VAL A 448 11.60 -5.99 -24.03
C VAL A 448 12.89 -6.83 -24.00
N PRO A 449 12.80 -8.18 -24.01
CA PRO A 449 13.99 -9.04 -24.01
C PRO A 449 14.93 -8.74 -25.17
N THR A 450 16.20 -8.48 -24.85
CA THR A 450 17.25 -8.13 -25.82
C THR A 450 17.82 -9.34 -26.57
N THR A 451 17.61 -10.55 -26.05
CA THR A 451 18.17 -11.81 -26.54
C THR A 451 17.24 -12.58 -27.48
N ALA A 452 16.49 -11.87 -28.31
CA ALA A 452 15.77 -12.50 -29.42
C ALA A 452 16.76 -13.17 -30.39
N LYS A 453 16.38 -14.32 -30.97
CA LYS A 453 17.19 -14.99 -32.00
C LYS A 453 17.35 -14.05 -33.21
N GLU A 454 18.51 -14.11 -33.86
CA GLU A 454 18.85 -13.26 -34.99
C GLU A 454 17.70 -13.15 -36.01
N GLY A 455 17.35 -11.91 -36.37
CA GLY A 455 16.25 -11.61 -37.30
C GLY A 455 14.84 -11.48 -36.70
N THR A 456 14.61 -11.77 -35.41
CA THR A 456 13.25 -11.72 -34.81
C THR A 456 13.04 -10.57 -33.81
N SER A 457 12.80 -9.35 -34.32
CA SER A 457 12.47 -8.18 -33.49
C SER A 457 11.25 -8.42 -32.59
N LYS A 458 11.44 -8.39 -31.27
CA LYS A 458 10.37 -8.46 -30.27
C LYS A 458 9.79 -7.07 -29.97
N VAL A 459 8.53 -7.05 -29.52
CA VAL A 459 7.72 -5.85 -29.33
C VAL A 459 6.98 -5.96 -28.00
N ALA A 460 7.01 -4.92 -27.16
CA ALA A 460 6.17 -4.87 -25.97
C ALA A 460 4.70 -4.72 -26.36
N PRO A 461 3.76 -5.33 -25.62
CA PRO A 461 2.39 -4.86 -25.67
C PRO A 461 2.35 -3.42 -25.15
N MET A 462 1.35 -2.66 -25.59
CA MET A 462 1.04 -1.36 -25.02
C MET A 462 0.51 -1.59 -23.59
N ILE A 463 1.11 -0.95 -22.58
CA ILE A 463 0.83 -1.18 -21.13
C ILE A 463 0.39 0.11 -20.40
N GLY A 464 -0.57 0.00 -19.49
CA GLY A 464 -1.17 1.13 -18.75
C GLY A 464 -0.84 1.14 -17.25
N ASN A 465 -1.62 1.90 -16.49
CA ASN A 465 -1.45 2.13 -15.05
C ASN A 465 -1.28 0.83 -14.26
N MET A 466 -0.44 0.89 -13.22
CA MET A 466 -0.01 -0.27 -12.45
C MET A 466 -0.70 -0.30 -11.09
N TYR A 467 -1.12 -1.48 -10.66
CA TYR A 467 -1.95 -1.68 -9.47
C TYR A 467 -1.35 -2.79 -8.60
N LEU A 468 -0.83 -2.41 -7.43
CA LEU A 468 -0.14 -3.32 -6.52
C LEU A 468 -1.03 -3.68 -5.33
N THR A 469 -1.21 -4.97 -5.07
CA THR A 469 -1.95 -5.51 -3.91
C THR A 469 -1.15 -6.63 -3.24
N SER A 470 -1.42 -6.93 -1.97
CA SER A 470 -0.87 -8.11 -1.29
C SER A 470 -1.86 -9.29 -1.24
N SER A 471 -3.05 -9.17 -1.85
CA SER A 471 -4.08 -10.20 -1.81
C SER A 471 -4.70 -10.49 -3.18
N ASP A 472 -4.62 -11.75 -3.61
CA ASP A 472 -5.22 -12.29 -4.84
C ASP A 472 -6.72 -12.63 -4.68
N ARG A 473 -7.44 -11.84 -3.87
CA ARG A 473 -8.87 -12.03 -3.65
C ARG A 473 -9.66 -11.29 -4.72
N ASP A 474 -10.72 -11.92 -5.22
CA ASP A 474 -11.64 -11.30 -6.19
C ASP A 474 -12.14 -9.91 -5.75
N VAL A 475 -12.26 -9.65 -4.44
CA VAL A 475 -12.63 -8.32 -3.91
C VAL A 475 -11.61 -7.24 -4.29
N ASN A 476 -10.30 -7.53 -4.22
CA ASN A 476 -9.26 -6.55 -4.57
C ASN A 476 -9.13 -6.44 -6.10
N LYS A 477 -9.15 -7.58 -6.80
CA LYS A 477 -9.19 -7.67 -8.26
C LYS A 477 -10.37 -6.88 -8.86
N ASN A 478 -11.57 -7.00 -8.29
CA ASN A 478 -12.74 -6.25 -8.72
C ASN A 478 -12.55 -4.74 -8.49
N LYS A 479 -12.00 -4.31 -7.34
CA LYS A 479 -11.68 -2.89 -7.12
C LYS A 479 -10.64 -2.36 -8.12
N ILE A 480 -9.65 -3.17 -8.49
CA ILE A 480 -8.67 -2.84 -9.54
C ILE A 480 -9.37 -2.68 -10.90
N TYR A 481 -10.27 -3.61 -11.24
CA TYR A 481 -11.06 -3.54 -12.49
C TYR A 481 -11.99 -2.32 -12.47
N ASP A 482 -12.56 -1.98 -11.31
CA ASP A 482 -13.43 -0.83 -11.15
C ASP A 482 -12.66 0.47 -11.43
N ASP A 483 -11.51 0.67 -10.80
CA ASP A 483 -10.66 1.86 -11.06
C ASP A 483 -10.13 1.89 -12.51
N LEU A 484 -9.67 0.76 -13.05
CA LEU A 484 -9.20 0.63 -14.43
C LEU A 484 -10.24 1.15 -15.44
N PHE A 485 -11.49 0.74 -15.31
CA PHE A 485 -12.54 1.07 -16.27
C PHE A 485 -13.47 2.18 -15.80
N GLY A 486 -13.09 2.91 -14.74
CA GLY A 486 -13.88 4.01 -14.19
C GLY A 486 -15.26 3.58 -13.71
N ASN A 487 -15.42 2.30 -13.35
CA ASN A 487 -16.68 1.76 -12.86
C ASN A 487 -16.87 2.13 -11.38
N ASN A 488 -18.11 2.30 -10.98
CA ASN A 488 -18.52 2.43 -9.58
C ASN A 488 -19.71 1.48 -9.36
N SER A 489 -19.47 0.42 -8.58
CA SER A 489 -20.46 -0.63 -8.31
C SER A 489 -21.20 -0.35 -7.00
N VAL A 490 -22.53 -0.30 -7.07
CA VAL A 490 -23.41 -0.21 -5.90
C VAL A 490 -24.08 -1.56 -5.71
N GLN A 491 -23.92 -2.16 -4.53
CA GLN A 491 -24.72 -3.29 -4.06
C GLN A 491 -25.33 -2.95 -2.70
N GLN A 492 -26.66 -2.91 -2.66
CA GLN A 492 -27.49 -2.77 -1.48
C GLN A 492 -28.69 -3.72 -1.62
N ASP A 493 -29.41 -4.00 -0.54
CA ASP A 493 -30.38 -5.12 -0.46
C ASP A 493 -31.45 -5.14 -1.56
N ASN A 494 -31.78 -3.98 -2.15
CA ASN A 494 -32.75 -3.85 -3.25
C ASN A 494 -32.17 -3.21 -4.53
N GLN A 495 -30.84 -3.00 -4.63
CA GLN A 495 -30.21 -2.38 -5.79
C GLN A 495 -28.81 -2.93 -6.05
N THR A 496 -28.64 -3.56 -7.22
CA THR A 496 -27.32 -3.78 -7.84
C THR A 496 -27.22 -2.95 -9.11
N ALA A 497 -26.20 -2.09 -9.19
CA ALA A 497 -25.92 -1.27 -10.36
C ALA A 497 -24.41 -1.00 -10.54
N VAL A 498 -23.99 -0.68 -11.76
CA VAL A 498 -22.63 -0.24 -12.08
C VAL A 498 -22.70 1.00 -12.96
N THR A 499 -22.09 2.11 -12.53
CA THR A 499 -21.95 3.33 -13.35
C THR A 499 -20.53 3.42 -13.92
N VAL A 500 -20.39 3.78 -15.19
CA VAL A 500 -19.10 3.91 -15.89
C VAL A 500 -18.78 5.39 -16.16
N ASP A 501 -17.69 5.87 -15.58
CA ASP A 501 -17.10 7.19 -15.82
C ASP A 501 -16.30 7.18 -17.14
N LEU A 502 -16.87 7.77 -18.20
CA LEU A 502 -16.28 7.80 -19.53
C LEU A 502 -15.05 8.72 -19.63
N LEU A 503 -14.86 9.63 -18.67
CA LEU A 503 -13.66 10.46 -18.56
C LEU A 503 -12.50 9.70 -17.89
N LYS A 504 -12.78 8.85 -16.90
CA LYS A 504 -11.76 8.18 -16.07
C LYS A 504 -11.43 6.74 -16.46
N GLY A 505 -12.35 6.00 -17.09
CA GLY A 505 -12.10 4.60 -17.43
C GLY A 505 -11.26 4.39 -18.69
N TYR A 506 -10.37 3.38 -18.69
CA TYR A 506 -9.77 2.85 -19.92
C TYR A 506 -10.86 2.43 -20.92
N SER A 507 -10.72 2.85 -22.17
CA SER A 507 -11.71 2.60 -23.24
C SER A 507 -11.04 2.76 -24.60
N LEU A 508 -11.65 2.18 -25.64
CA LEU A 508 -11.11 2.16 -27.00
C LEU A 508 -12.05 2.87 -27.98
N ALA A 509 -11.47 3.51 -29.00
CA ALA A 509 -12.21 4.07 -30.14
C ALA A 509 -11.78 3.35 -31.45
N THR A 510 -12.61 3.40 -32.50
CA THR A 510 -12.19 2.93 -33.84
C THR A 510 -11.82 4.06 -34.80
N ASN A 511 -11.93 5.32 -34.38
CA ASN A 511 -11.60 6.49 -35.21
C ASN A 511 -10.99 7.64 -34.38
N TYR A 512 -9.96 8.32 -34.89
CA TYR A 512 -9.29 9.47 -34.25
C TYR A 512 -10.21 10.59 -33.79
N SER A 513 -11.36 10.72 -34.46
CA SER A 513 -12.30 11.83 -34.32
C SER A 513 -13.34 11.64 -33.21
N ILE A 514 -13.51 10.40 -32.71
CA ILE A 514 -14.28 10.14 -31.48
C ILE A 514 -13.54 10.84 -30.34
N PHE A 515 -14.24 11.67 -29.56
CA PHE A 515 -13.58 12.57 -28.61
C PHE A 515 -14.35 12.85 -27.33
N VAL A 516 -13.62 13.14 -26.25
CA VAL A 516 -14.18 13.55 -24.95
C VAL A 516 -14.21 15.08 -24.91
N ARG A 517 -15.41 15.65 -24.78
CA ARG A 517 -15.61 17.10 -24.68
C ARG A 517 -16.23 17.49 -23.34
N ARG A 518 -15.67 18.54 -22.72
CA ARG A 518 -16.22 19.21 -21.55
C ARG A 518 -17.31 20.20 -21.99
N PHE A 519 -18.47 20.11 -21.38
CA PHE A 519 -19.58 21.05 -21.45
C PHE A 519 -19.81 21.65 -20.05
N MET A 520 -20.34 22.87 -19.99
CA MET A 520 -20.59 23.63 -18.76
C MET A 520 -21.89 24.42 -18.92
N GLY A 521 -22.61 24.70 -17.83
CA GLY A 521 -23.86 25.46 -17.89
C GLY A 521 -25.01 24.73 -18.61
N LEU A 522 -24.96 23.39 -18.68
CA LEU A 522 -26.04 22.61 -19.28
C LEU A 522 -27.29 22.63 -18.38
N GLN A 523 -28.47 22.70 -19.00
CA GLN A 523 -29.75 22.58 -18.30
C GLN A 523 -30.13 21.11 -18.12
N GLU A 524 -30.50 20.73 -16.91
CA GLU A 524 -31.01 19.41 -16.53
C GLU A 524 -32.23 19.61 -15.62
N ASN A 525 -33.39 19.05 -15.99
CA ASN A 525 -34.65 19.21 -15.24
C ASN A 525 -34.99 20.69 -14.90
N SER A 526 -34.83 21.58 -15.88
CA SER A 526 -35.02 23.04 -15.77
C SER A 526 -34.06 23.78 -14.81
N MET A 527 -32.99 23.13 -14.34
CA MET A 527 -31.93 23.75 -13.54
C MET A 527 -30.61 23.80 -14.34
N THR A 528 -29.89 24.93 -14.27
CA THR A 528 -28.56 25.06 -14.87
C THR A 528 -27.50 24.40 -13.99
N ARG A 529 -26.75 23.45 -14.52
CA ARG A 529 -25.62 22.82 -13.83
C ARG A 529 -24.40 23.73 -13.80
N THR A 530 -23.84 23.90 -12.61
CA THR A 530 -22.49 24.47 -12.37
C THR A 530 -21.39 23.55 -12.88
N ASP A 531 -21.51 22.26 -12.57
CA ASP A 531 -20.41 21.31 -12.71
C ASP A 531 -20.21 20.91 -14.18
N PRO A 532 -18.95 20.72 -14.62
CA PRO A 532 -18.67 20.29 -15.98
C PRO A 532 -19.13 18.86 -16.24
N ILE A 533 -19.91 18.68 -17.31
CA ILE A 533 -20.25 17.36 -17.85
C ILE A 533 -19.28 17.01 -18.97
N TYR A 534 -18.81 15.76 -18.99
CA TYR A 534 -17.91 15.25 -20.01
C TYR A 534 -18.69 14.24 -20.87
N LEU A 535 -18.79 14.51 -22.17
CA LEU A 535 -19.51 13.66 -23.11
C LEU A 535 -18.56 13.11 -24.19
N VAL A 536 -18.78 11.86 -24.60
CA VAL A 536 -18.12 11.24 -25.76
C VAL A 536 -18.95 11.54 -27.02
N GLY A 537 -18.34 12.20 -27.99
CA GLY A 537 -18.97 12.57 -29.26
C GLY A 537 -18.43 11.82 -30.48
N TYR A 538 -19.14 11.94 -31.61
CA TYR A 538 -18.76 11.40 -32.93
C TYR A 538 -18.59 9.86 -33.00
N ILE A 539 -19.30 9.14 -32.13
CA ILE A 539 -19.63 7.72 -32.36
C ILE A 539 -20.61 7.66 -33.56
N GLY A 540 -20.49 6.68 -34.47
CA GLY A 540 -21.33 6.59 -35.66
C GLY A 540 -21.00 7.61 -36.76
N GLY A 541 -21.64 7.45 -37.94
CA GLY A 541 -21.55 8.39 -39.07
C GLY A 541 -20.15 8.59 -39.69
N SER A 542 -20.07 9.47 -40.69
CA SER A 542 -18.87 9.71 -41.51
C SER A 542 -18.31 11.14 -41.40
N LEU A 543 -18.89 12.00 -40.56
CA LEU A 543 -18.49 13.42 -40.50
C LEU A 543 -17.16 13.63 -39.79
N ASP A 544 -16.29 14.40 -40.42
CA ASP A 544 -15.08 14.96 -39.81
C ASP A 544 -15.41 15.82 -38.58
N ARG A 545 -14.66 15.62 -37.47
CA ARG A 545 -14.76 16.51 -36.29
C ARG A 545 -14.27 17.94 -36.59
N LEU A 546 -13.27 18.05 -37.47
CA LEU A 546 -12.56 19.31 -37.75
C LEU A 546 -12.51 19.62 -39.25
N PRO A 547 -13.12 20.74 -39.70
CA PRO A 547 -12.94 21.26 -41.05
C PRO A 547 -11.47 21.45 -41.40
N ARG A 548 -11.09 21.17 -42.65
CA ARG A 548 -9.67 21.14 -43.09
C ARG A 548 -8.89 22.40 -42.72
N ALA A 549 -9.51 23.58 -42.84
CA ALA A 549 -8.92 24.88 -42.50
C ALA A 549 -8.58 25.08 -41.01
N ASN A 550 -9.14 24.30 -40.09
CA ASN A 550 -8.83 24.35 -38.66
C ASN A 550 -7.83 23.28 -38.22
N ARG A 551 -7.43 22.32 -39.08
CA ARG A 551 -6.50 21.23 -38.70
C ARG A 551 -5.10 21.74 -38.36
N SER A 552 -4.65 22.81 -39.02
CA SER A 552 -3.39 23.50 -38.75
C SER A 552 -3.29 24.16 -37.37
N LYS A 553 -4.43 24.36 -36.67
CA LYS A 553 -4.45 24.88 -35.29
C LYS A 553 -4.17 23.80 -34.25
N VAL A 554 -4.09 22.53 -34.66
CA VAL A 554 -3.86 21.38 -33.79
C VAL A 554 -2.48 20.81 -34.06
N GLN A 555 -1.62 20.87 -33.05
CA GLN A 555 -0.26 20.32 -33.11
C GLN A 555 -0.29 18.80 -33.41
N ASN A 556 0.64 18.34 -34.26
CA ASN A 556 0.80 16.92 -34.64
C ASN A 556 -0.50 16.23 -35.08
N PHE A 557 -1.37 16.93 -35.81
CA PHE A 557 -2.69 16.44 -36.22
C PHE A 557 -2.60 15.21 -37.16
N ASN A 558 -3.24 14.09 -36.81
CA ASN A 558 -3.22 12.81 -37.54
C ASN A 558 -4.64 12.34 -37.93
N ASN A 559 -4.85 11.90 -39.18
CA ASN A 559 -6.14 11.43 -39.71
C ASN A 559 -6.35 9.90 -39.63
N SER A 560 -5.59 9.16 -38.82
CA SER A 560 -5.75 7.71 -38.59
C SER A 560 -6.01 7.42 -37.11
N PRO A 561 -6.73 6.34 -36.73
CA PRO A 561 -7.49 5.42 -37.59
C PRO A 561 -8.84 6.01 -38.02
N THR A 562 -9.47 5.41 -39.04
CA THR A 562 -10.64 5.97 -39.76
C THR A 562 -11.74 4.95 -40.07
N GLN A 563 -12.33 4.33 -39.04
CA GLN A 563 -13.61 3.64 -39.20
C GLN A 563 -14.79 4.62 -39.23
N ASN A 564 -15.81 4.34 -40.05
CA ASN A 564 -16.92 5.26 -40.35
C ASN A 564 -18.28 4.54 -40.22
N ASN A 565 -19.37 5.31 -40.19
CA ASN A 565 -20.74 4.79 -40.11
C ASN A 565 -20.90 3.87 -38.87
N ASN A 566 -21.52 2.71 -39.02
CA ASN A 566 -21.71 1.76 -37.92
C ASN A 566 -20.41 1.11 -37.39
N THR A 567 -19.29 1.15 -38.13
CA THR A 567 -17.98 0.65 -37.64
C THR A 567 -17.22 1.69 -36.80
N ARG A 568 -17.71 2.94 -36.76
CA ARG A 568 -17.19 4.02 -35.90
C ARG A 568 -17.71 3.88 -34.47
N THR A 569 -17.09 2.98 -33.72
CA THR A 569 -17.55 2.53 -32.41
C THR A 569 -16.63 3.00 -31.27
N PHE A 570 -17.20 2.97 -30.07
CA PHE A 570 -16.54 3.26 -28.81
C PHE A 570 -16.77 2.10 -27.86
N THR A 571 -15.69 1.51 -27.32
CA THR A 571 -15.72 0.30 -26.49
C THR A 571 -15.41 0.64 -25.04
N ILE A 572 -16.31 0.25 -24.15
CA ILE A 572 -16.18 0.35 -22.70
C ILE A 572 -16.16 -1.04 -22.06
N TYR A 573 -15.90 -1.08 -20.75
CA TYR A 573 -15.91 -2.31 -19.97
C TYR A 573 -16.73 -2.12 -18.69
N VAL A 574 -17.50 -3.15 -18.32
CA VAL A 574 -18.42 -3.16 -17.19
C VAL A 574 -18.15 -4.36 -16.29
N ASN A 575 -17.65 -4.11 -15.09
CA ASN A 575 -17.38 -5.09 -14.05
C ASN A 575 -18.69 -5.37 -13.26
N ALA A 576 -19.53 -6.26 -13.79
CA ALA A 576 -20.81 -6.59 -13.17
C ALA A 576 -20.58 -7.45 -11.90
N PRO A 577 -21.06 -7.04 -10.71
CA PRO A 577 -20.74 -7.76 -9.47
C PRO A 577 -21.48 -9.10 -9.33
N VAL A 578 -22.53 -9.31 -10.13
CA VAL A 578 -23.25 -10.58 -10.32
C VAL A 578 -23.52 -10.78 -11.83
N GLU A 579 -23.87 -12.01 -12.22
CA GLU A 579 -24.45 -12.25 -13.54
C GLU A 579 -25.94 -11.85 -13.54
N GLY A 580 -26.43 -11.31 -14.66
CA GLY A 580 -27.86 -11.07 -14.85
C GLY A 580 -28.19 -10.23 -16.08
N ASN A 581 -29.47 -9.87 -16.21
CA ASN A 581 -29.94 -8.93 -17.22
C ASN A 581 -29.89 -7.50 -16.64
N TYR A 582 -29.28 -6.57 -17.35
CA TYR A 582 -29.08 -5.19 -16.91
C TYR A 582 -29.73 -4.20 -17.88
N TYR A 583 -30.54 -3.30 -17.34
CA TYR A 583 -31.00 -2.10 -18.05
C TYR A 583 -29.85 -1.11 -18.18
N VAL A 584 -29.75 -0.45 -19.34
CA VAL A 584 -28.82 0.63 -19.62
C VAL A 584 -29.54 1.99 -19.52
N SER A 585 -28.93 2.95 -18.83
CA SER A 585 -29.35 4.35 -18.78
C SER A 585 -28.17 5.31 -18.85
N GLY A 586 -28.41 6.57 -19.17
CA GLY A 586 -27.38 7.60 -19.26
C GLY A 586 -27.91 8.95 -19.73
N SER A 587 -27.04 9.96 -19.71
CA SER A 587 -27.33 11.28 -20.28
C SER A 587 -26.79 11.42 -21.71
N TYR A 588 -27.39 12.33 -22.48
CA TYR A 588 -26.99 12.60 -23.86
C TYR A 588 -27.22 14.07 -24.26
N LEU A 589 -26.49 14.52 -25.28
CA LEU A 589 -26.67 15.84 -25.89
C LEU A 589 -26.73 15.73 -27.41
N PHE A 590 -27.83 16.18 -28.00
CA PHE A 590 -28.06 16.22 -29.43
C PHE A 590 -29.16 17.22 -29.75
N SER A 591 -28.89 18.19 -30.63
CA SER A 591 -29.91 19.08 -31.20
C SER A 591 -29.82 19.14 -32.73
N SER A 592 -30.91 19.59 -33.36
CA SER A 592 -31.09 19.64 -34.82
C SER A 592 -32.10 20.73 -35.18
N SER A 593 -31.90 21.42 -36.31
CA SER A 593 -32.88 22.34 -36.87
C SER A 593 -34.11 21.63 -37.48
N GLN A 594 -34.01 20.33 -37.74
CA GLN A 594 -35.09 19.51 -38.29
C GLN A 594 -35.98 18.95 -37.16
N THR A 595 -37.29 19.14 -37.30
CA THR A 595 -38.25 19.03 -36.19
C THR A 595 -38.68 17.61 -35.81
N ASN A 596 -38.24 16.58 -36.52
CA ASN A 596 -38.51 15.17 -36.22
C ASN A 596 -37.24 14.27 -36.21
N THR A 597 -36.03 14.86 -36.24
CA THR A 597 -34.80 14.06 -36.23
C THR A 597 -34.62 13.33 -34.90
N GLN A 598 -34.42 12.02 -34.98
CA GLN A 598 -33.92 11.19 -33.88
C GLN A 598 -32.44 10.81 -34.14
N ARG A 599 -31.76 10.26 -33.13
CA ARG A 599 -30.48 9.56 -33.30
C ARG A 599 -30.51 8.22 -32.60
N GLY A 600 -29.97 7.20 -33.22
CA GLY A 600 -29.86 5.87 -32.63
C GLY A 600 -28.58 5.68 -31.81
N LEU A 601 -28.66 4.86 -30.78
CA LEU A 601 -27.54 4.25 -30.07
C LEU A 601 -27.73 2.73 -30.05
N LYS A 602 -26.67 1.96 -30.30
CA LYS A 602 -26.65 0.51 -30.08
C LYS A 602 -25.54 0.15 -29.10
N PHE A 603 -25.89 -0.59 -28.07
CA PHE A 603 -24.98 -1.25 -27.14
C PHE A 603 -24.92 -2.74 -27.50
N LEU A 604 -23.72 -3.29 -27.63
CA LEU A 604 -23.47 -4.62 -28.20
C LEU A 604 -22.41 -5.35 -27.36
N ILE A 605 -22.70 -6.58 -26.96
CA ILE A 605 -21.73 -7.52 -26.36
C ILE A 605 -21.40 -8.60 -27.38
N ASP A 606 -22.43 -9.25 -27.91
CA ASP A 606 -22.36 -10.27 -28.96
C ASP A 606 -23.59 -10.17 -29.89
N GLY A 607 -23.64 -10.97 -30.95
CA GLY A 607 -24.69 -10.89 -31.97
C GLY A 607 -26.13 -11.04 -31.45
N ASN A 608 -26.32 -11.75 -30.33
CA ASN A 608 -27.63 -12.00 -29.72
C ASN A 608 -27.88 -11.09 -28.49
N ASN A 609 -26.84 -10.47 -27.95
CA ASN A 609 -26.84 -9.66 -26.73
C ASN A 609 -26.60 -8.18 -27.06
N ALA A 610 -27.68 -7.52 -27.50
CA ALA A 610 -27.65 -6.11 -27.90
C ALA A 610 -28.93 -5.36 -27.53
N VAL A 611 -28.77 -4.12 -27.07
CA VAL A 611 -29.86 -3.17 -26.84
C VAL A 611 -29.71 -2.00 -27.80
N SER A 612 -30.79 -1.63 -28.48
CA SER A 612 -30.80 -0.48 -29.39
C SER A 612 -31.90 0.49 -28.97
N ILE A 613 -31.58 1.79 -28.97
CA ILE A 613 -32.51 2.87 -28.64
C ILE A 613 -32.44 3.97 -29.69
N THR A 614 -33.52 4.72 -29.87
CA THR A 614 -33.48 6.05 -30.48
C THR A 614 -33.70 7.11 -29.40
N VAL A 615 -33.03 8.26 -29.55
CA VAL A 615 -33.21 9.44 -28.69
C VAL A 615 -33.72 10.61 -29.52
N GLN A 616 -34.60 11.41 -28.91
CA GLN A 616 -35.17 12.60 -29.55
C GLN A 616 -34.18 13.78 -29.49
N ARG A 617 -34.27 14.74 -30.42
CA ARG A 617 -33.48 15.97 -30.31
C ARG A 617 -33.88 16.79 -29.08
N GLN A 618 -32.92 17.51 -28.52
CA GLN A 618 -33.12 18.56 -27.54
C GLN A 618 -33.39 19.91 -28.22
N VAL A 619 -34.07 20.81 -27.51
CA VAL A 619 -34.49 22.12 -28.05
C VAL A 619 -33.31 23.00 -28.48
N ASP A 620 -32.17 22.85 -27.80
CA ASP A 620 -30.91 23.54 -28.08
C ASP A 620 -29.70 22.64 -27.74
N TRP A 621 -28.49 23.21 -27.85
CA TRP A 621 -27.24 22.53 -27.47
C TRP A 621 -26.84 22.73 -26.00
N ASN A 622 -27.73 23.29 -25.16
CA ASN A 622 -27.51 23.51 -23.73
C ASN A 622 -28.35 22.54 -22.87
N THR A 623 -29.46 22.03 -23.39
CA THR A 623 -30.37 21.13 -22.70
C THR A 623 -29.85 19.68 -22.75
N LEU A 624 -29.62 19.09 -21.58
CA LEU A 624 -29.20 17.69 -21.44
C LEU A 624 -30.42 16.75 -21.49
N GLY A 625 -30.38 15.76 -22.37
CA GLY A 625 -31.38 14.68 -22.42
C GLY A 625 -30.95 13.48 -21.58
N ALA A 626 -31.93 12.64 -21.21
CA ALA A 626 -31.69 11.36 -20.54
C ALA A 626 -32.35 10.21 -21.30
N PHE A 627 -31.76 9.02 -21.21
CA PHE A 627 -32.33 7.76 -21.71
C PHE A 627 -32.27 6.69 -20.61
N ASP A 628 -33.29 5.84 -20.55
CA ASP A 628 -33.39 4.74 -19.60
C ASP A 628 -34.23 3.60 -20.22
N THR A 629 -33.58 2.48 -20.49
CA THR A 629 -34.19 1.31 -21.15
C THR A 629 -35.17 0.53 -20.27
N SER A 630 -35.23 0.81 -18.96
CA SER A 630 -36.28 0.26 -18.08
C SER A 630 -37.63 0.94 -18.28
N LYS A 631 -37.62 2.21 -18.72
CA LYS A 631 -38.80 3.04 -18.94
C LYS A 631 -39.36 2.87 -20.35
N THR A 632 -40.64 3.19 -20.55
CA THR A 632 -41.32 3.06 -21.85
C THR A 632 -41.73 4.40 -22.48
N ASN A 633 -41.93 5.44 -21.68
CA ASN A 633 -42.60 6.67 -22.13
C ASN A 633 -41.80 7.94 -21.79
N ASN A 634 -42.00 9.00 -22.58
CA ASN A 634 -41.40 10.32 -22.35
C ASN A 634 -41.81 10.97 -21.00
N GLN A 635 -42.97 10.59 -20.44
CA GLN A 635 -43.53 11.16 -19.20
C GLN A 635 -42.58 11.00 -18.00
N ASP A 636 -41.78 9.93 -17.97
CA ASP A 636 -40.90 9.57 -16.85
C ASP A 636 -39.50 10.23 -16.93
N GLY A 637 -39.36 11.32 -17.68
CA GLY A 637 -38.07 11.98 -17.95
C GLY A 637 -37.15 11.18 -18.88
N ASN A 638 -37.70 10.28 -19.70
CA ASN A 638 -36.95 9.41 -20.62
C ASN A 638 -37.16 9.87 -22.07
N SER A 639 -36.23 10.61 -22.65
CA SER A 639 -36.34 11.14 -24.03
C SER A 639 -35.94 10.12 -25.11
N SER A 640 -36.21 8.83 -24.86
CA SER A 640 -35.77 7.71 -25.70
C SER A 640 -36.84 6.65 -25.91
N SER A 641 -36.65 5.83 -26.95
CA SER A 641 -37.50 4.69 -27.26
C SER A 641 -36.64 3.46 -27.60
N VAL A 642 -37.00 2.31 -27.05
CA VAL A 642 -36.29 1.04 -27.34
C VAL A 642 -36.69 0.52 -28.72
N VAL A 643 -35.71 0.12 -29.52
CA VAL A 643 -35.93 -0.42 -30.87
C VAL A 643 -36.09 -1.93 -30.78
N GLY A 644 -37.34 -2.39 -30.87
CA GLY A 644 -37.72 -3.79 -30.68
C GLY A 644 -37.88 -4.15 -29.20
N ASN A 645 -37.92 -5.46 -28.90
CA ASN A 645 -38.35 -5.95 -27.59
C ASN A 645 -37.22 -6.13 -26.55
N ILE A 646 -35.95 -5.97 -26.95
CA ILE A 646 -34.80 -6.22 -26.07
C ILE A 646 -34.42 -4.95 -25.29
N LYS A 647 -34.77 -4.92 -24.01
CA LYS A 647 -34.51 -3.79 -23.09
C LYS A 647 -33.26 -3.92 -22.24
N THR A 648 -32.64 -5.10 -22.18
CA THR A 648 -31.53 -5.41 -21.27
C THR A 648 -30.37 -6.08 -21.97
N LEU A 649 -29.14 -5.78 -21.55
CA LEU A 649 -27.95 -6.57 -21.87
C LEU A 649 -27.77 -7.67 -20.81
N ARG A 650 -27.42 -8.89 -21.21
CA ARG A 650 -26.97 -9.91 -20.26
C ARG A 650 -25.49 -9.68 -19.95
N LEU A 651 -25.17 -9.40 -18.70
CA LEU A 651 -23.79 -9.27 -18.21
C LEU A 651 -23.43 -10.53 -17.42
N GLY A 652 -22.28 -11.13 -17.72
CA GLY A 652 -21.67 -12.16 -16.87
C GLY A 652 -21.00 -11.53 -15.65
N LYS A 653 -20.84 -12.28 -14.56
CA LYS A 653 -20.13 -11.79 -13.37
C LYS A 653 -18.67 -11.47 -13.70
N GLY A 654 -18.21 -10.28 -13.29
CA GLY A 654 -16.89 -9.76 -13.61
C GLY A 654 -16.92 -8.86 -14.85
N LEU A 655 -15.81 -8.80 -15.58
CA LEU A 655 -15.62 -7.83 -16.65
C LEU A 655 -16.32 -8.21 -17.97
N ASN A 656 -17.19 -7.32 -18.45
CA ASN A 656 -17.90 -7.43 -19.72
C ASN A 656 -17.41 -6.34 -20.69
N LYS A 657 -17.12 -6.70 -21.93
CA LYS A 657 -16.81 -5.76 -23.02
C LYS A 657 -18.11 -5.29 -23.67
N ILE A 658 -18.32 -3.98 -23.81
CA ILE A 658 -19.50 -3.41 -24.49
C ILE A 658 -19.05 -2.45 -25.58
N ILE A 659 -19.45 -2.74 -26.81
CA ILE A 659 -19.22 -1.91 -28.00
C ILE A 659 -20.45 -1.01 -28.20
N ILE A 660 -20.22 0.29 -28.34
CA ILE A 660 -21.24 1.32 -28.54
C ILE A 660 -21.10 1.87 -29.97
N SER A 661 -22.20 1.90 -30.72
CA SER A 661 -22.24 2.44 -32.08
C SER A 661 -23.45 3.35 -32.32
N GLY A 662 -23.38 4.18 -33.37
CA GLY A 662 -24.56 4.90 -33.87
C GLY A 662 -25.59 3.91 -34.41
N GLY A 663 -26.86 4.12 -34.06
CA GLY A 663 -27.93 3.19 -34.40
C GLY A 663 -28.17 3.05 -35.91
N THR A 664 -28.53 1.84 -36.32
CA THR A 664 -28.38 1.37 -37.71
C THR A 664 -29.47 1.82 -38.68
N GLN A 665 -30.48 2.57 -38.26
CA GLN A 665 -31.60 2.98 -39.13
C GLN A 665 -31.19 4.03 -40.17
N ASP A 666 -30.42 5.06 -39.79
CA ASP A 666 -30.07 6.18 -40.68
C ASP A 666 -28.57 6.24 -41.06
N GLY A 667 -27.72 5.42 -40.43
CA GLY A 667 -26.25 5.51 -40.56
C GLY A 667 -25.63 6.81 -39.99
N THR A 668 -26.41 7.64 -39.30
CA THR A 668 -25.98 8.96 -38.81
C THR A 668 -25.09 8.89 -37.55
N ASN A 669 -24.44 10.01 -37.20
CA ASN A 669 -23.66 10.09 -35.95
C ASN A 669 -24.60 9.97 -34.74
N ALA A 670 -24.20 9.20 -33.73
CA ALA A 670 -24.83 9.13 -32.42
C ALA A 670 -24.97 10.52 -31.75
N PRO A 671 -25.83 10.68 -30.74
CA PRO A 671 -25.71 11.82 -29.83
C PRO A 671 -24.35 11.82 -29.13
N TYR A 672 -23.97 12.94 -28.53
CA TYR A 672 -22.92 12.93 -27.50
C TYR A 672 -23.47 12.18 -26.28
N ILE A 673 -22.72 11.25 -25.68
CA ILE A 673 -23.17 10.45 -24.53
C ILE A 673 -22.34 10.71 -23.28
N GLY A 674 -23.00 10.78 -22.13
CA GLY A 674 -22.36 10.92 -20.81
C GLY A 674 -22.10 9.57 -20.14
N ASN A 675 -21.85 9.60 -18.83
CA ASN A 675 -21.66 8.41 -18.02
C ASN A 675 -22.86 7.47 -18.10
N LEU A 676 -22.58 6.17 -18.14
CA LEU A 676 -23.56 5.11 -18.41
C LEU A 676 -23.79 4.28 -17.15
N THR A 677 -25.04 3.98 -16.83
CA THR A 677 -25.41 3.13 -15.69
C THR A 677 -26.08 1.86 -16.16
N PHE A 678 -25.59 0.74 -15.62
CA PHE A 678 -26.10 -0.61 -15.85
C PHE A 678 -26.79 -1.04 -14.55
N LYS A 679 -28.12 -1.09 -14.53
CA LYS A 679 -28.93 -1.49 -13.36
C LYS A 679 -29.48 -2.89 -13.54
N LEU A 680 -29.24 -3.79 -12.57
CA LEU A 680 -29.74 -5.16 -12.61
C LEU A 680 -31.27 -5.17 -12.62
N MET A 681 -31.84 -5.96 -13.53
CA MET A 681 -33.27 -6.25 -13.57
C MET A 681 -33.62 -7.24 -12.46
N THR A 682 -34.16 -6.72 -11.36
CA THR A 682 -34.80 -7.55 -10.33
C THR A 682 -36.16 -8.03 -10.84
N THR A 683 -36.37 -9.34 -10.91
CA THR A 683 -37.69 -9.92 -11.19
C THR A 683 -38.59 -9.77 -9.98
N THR A 684 -39.52 -8.82 -10.00
CA THR A 684 -40.60 -8.76 -9.03
C THR A 684 -41.41 -10.06 -9.11
N SER A 685 -41.45 -10.82 -8.02
CA SER A 685 -42.38 -11.94 -7.91
C SER A 685 -43.79 -11.39 -7.75
N ASN A 686 -44.54 -11.29 -8.85
CA ASN A 686 -45.98 -11.07 -8.79
C ASN A 686 -46.63 -12.29 -8.13
N SER A 687 -46.85 -12.22 -6.81
CA SER A 687 -47.77 -13.09 -6.09
C SER A 687 -49.21 -12.75 -6.46
N GLU A 688 -49.57 -12.95 -7.74
CA GLU A 688 -50.94 -12.84 -8.20
C GLU A 688 -51.77 -13.96 -7.56
N THR A 689 -52.66 -13.54 -6.67
CA THR A 689 -53.58 -14.43 -5.97
C THR A 689 -54.57 -15.00 -6.98
N ASN A 690 -54.32 -16.25 -7.40
CA ASN A 690 -55.30 -17.07 -8.12
C ASN A 690 -56.51 -17.36 -7.22
N THR A 691 -57.43 -16.40 -7.15
CA THR A 691 -58.79 -16.61 -6.66
C THR A 691 -59.50 -17.53 -7.66
N PRO A 692 -59.93 -18.75 -7.27
CA PRO A 692 -60.63 -19.63 -8.19
C PRO A 692 -61.96 -19.00 -8.62
N ALA A 693 -62.22 -18.94 -9.92
CA ALA A 693 -63.52 -18.54 -10.42
C ALA A 693 -64.53 -19.68 -10.18
N GLU A 694 -65.64 -19.38 -9.49
CA GLU A 694 -66.77 -20.30 -9.43
C GLU A 694 -67.38 -20.49 -10.83
N GLY A 695 -67.73 -21.73 -11.16
CA GLY A 695 -68.14 -22.11 -12.50
C GLY A 695 -69.63 -21.90 -12.77
N THR A 696 -69.95 -21.68 -14.05
CA THR A 696 -71.31 -21.88 -14.59
C THR A 696 -71.27 -23.00 -15.61
N SER A 697 -71.84 -24.15 -15.25
CA SER A 697 -72.06 -25.27 -16.16
C SER A 697 -73.39 -25.09 -16.92
N THR A 698 -73.33 -25.14 -18.25
CA THR A 698 -74.52 -25.34 -19.10
C THR A 698 -74.30 -26.55 -19.99
N GLU A 699 -74.76 -27.69 -19.49
CA GLU A 699 -74.87 -28.94 -20.22
C GLU A 699 -76.07 -28.88 -21.18
N HIS A 700 -75.87 -29.25 -22.45
CA HIS A 700 -76.97 -29.59 -23.35
C HIS A 700 -76.57 -30.75 -24.25
N ALA A 701 -77.15 -31.92 -24.00
CA ALA A 701 -76.96 -33.11 -24.81
C ALA A 701 -77.89 -33.12 -26.03
N LYS A 702 -77.32 -33.25 -27.23
CA LYS A 702 -77.89 -34.04 -28.33
C LYS A 702 -76.84 -34.44 -29.35
#